data_AF-A0A7V5P1E2-F1
#
_entry.id   AF-A0A7V5P1E2-F1
#
_cell.length_a   1.000
_cell.length_b   1.000
_cell.length_c   1.000
_cell.angle_alpha   90.00
_cell.angle_beta   90.00
_cell.angle_gamma   90.00
#
_symmetry.space_group_name_H-M   'P 1'
#
loop_
_entity.id
_entity.type
_entity.pdbx_description
1 polymer ?
#
loop_
_entity_poly.entity_id
_entity_poly.type
_entity_poly.pdbx_seq_one_letter_code
_entity_poly.pdbx_strand_id
1 'polypeptide(L)'
;MLFLIAHACPNCGGTISDERLIKGLPCFHCLPKPTEEDLCHYLAREQRLKRLAPFCEVKEKLKDFERFFKKALGFSLSSLQETWVKRLLFRESFAIVAPTGTGKTTFGLLAALYFRGRVLILVPTRLLAQQVGERLEELATKSGLERKILAYLGKKKDKEAFQTRDFEILICTTAFFYKHLDELQELDFEFVFIDDVDSFLKRSAHIDRLFKLLGFSEAEIALALKPRKTERDFEKLERIRKRHAGRKILLLSSATLKPKTSRVMLFKFLLGFDIQRAVSTLRNIVDAYEEREDDLSSLTSRAAELIRMLGKGGLLFVSQSYGKEAVEKVVERLRQAGLHVLSYLEFSPEELMAEMEKGEFDVAVGLAHLANPLVRGIDLPYVLRYALFLGVPKHLIPTRVTLLPRSLYNVLVNILSLLEEEERISALAYIQYLRRYLNLQEEALSRYPRLQARLEEIKAFVDQKFADEAFLKRLEEAEDVFLTRSPEGELYLVAGDTATYIQASGRVSRLTVFGLLKGLSVVLVEDKRAFISLEKRLRFQLGDEFSFKPLAELDLKSLSEELTEVRRPGTRGGAHQDLMRTALVVVESPHKARTIASFFGKPSVRRVGEAFVYEIPTEDKLLMISASLGHVFNLSRRKGFFGVLEEKGRFIPIFDSIKICRQTGEQLVDPEEVKLRCPEGPVYDKQELLDSLRRLAYEIQEVYIGSDPDAEGEKIAYDLLAELRPFNAAVKRLEFHEVTPRAFREALAAPADFNLNRVKAQLTRRVIDRWVGFVLSRKLWQAFGNKRLSAGRVQSPVLGWVIARAEEAKQKKGRLSFLLFGHRFVLEVEDVALARQIYEQMGAFSWQIKERKEEEKGPLPPYTTDTILQDASAKLGLTTRETMQFLQELFESGLIT
;
A
#
# COMPACT_ATOMS: atom_id res chain seq x y z
N MET A 1 22.37 -27.65 -8.99
CA MET A 1 21.00 -27.87 -9.52
C MET A 1 20.13 -28.57 -8.48
N LEU A 2 18.99 -27.97 -8.10
CA LEU A 2 17.98 -28.58 -7.23
C LEU A 2 16.79 -29.15 -8.01
N PHE A 3 16.37 -28.49 -9.09
CA PHE A 3 15.23 -28.90 -9.91
C PHE A 3 15.28 -28.31 -11.32
N LEU A 4 14.44 -28.84 -12.21
CA LEU A 4 14.20 -28.30 -13.55
C LEU A 4 12.84 -27.60 -13.59
N ILE A 5 12.75 -26.55 -14.40
CA ILE A 5 11.49 -25.84 -14.66
C ILE A 5 11.20 -25.93 -16.15
N ALA A 6 10.05 -26.52 -16.48
CA ALA A 6 9.51 -26.52 -17.83
C ALA A 6 9.13 -25.10 -18.22
N HIS A 7 9.40 -24.76 -19.48
CA HIS A 7 9.01 -23.49 -20.09
C HIS A 7 9.57 -22.19 -19.48
N ALA A 8 10.58 -22.28 -18.61
CA ALA A 8 11.14 -21.12 -17.90
C ALA A 8 12.37 -20.47 -18.53
N CYS A 9 12.96 -21.02 -19.60
CA CYS A 9 14.11 -20.37 -20.24
C CYS A 9 13.75 -18.94 -20.71
N PRO A 10 14.47 -17.90 -20.27
CA PRO A 10 14.11 -16.50 -20.54
C PRO A 10 14.13 -16.14 -22.03
N ASN A 11 14.89 -16.89 -22.84
CA ASN A 11 14.98 -16.67 -24.28
C ASN A 11 14.05 -17.56 -25.10
N CYS A 12 14.18 -18.90 -25.01
CA CYS A 12 13.42 -19.80 -25.87
C CYS A 12 12.12 -20.36 -25.27
N GLY A 13 11.87 -20.17 -23.97
CA GLY A 13 10.73 -20.81 -23.28
C GLY A 13 10.83 -22.34 -23.23
N GLY A 14 12.04 -22.89 -23.28
CA GLY A 14 12.32 -24.32 -23.06
C GLY A 14 12.62 -24.65 -21.59
N THR A 15 12.85 -25.94 -21.31
CA THR A 15 13.24 -26.40 -19.97
C THR A 15 14.61 -25.87 -19.57
N ILE A 16 14.74 -25.46 -18.31
CA ILE A 16 15.99 -24.91 -17.75
C ILE A 16 16.13 -25.33 -16.28
N SER A 17 17.38 -25.45 -15.83
CA SER A 17 17.72 -25.71 -14.43
C SER A 17 17.70 -24.43 -13.61
N ASP A 18 17.28 -24.54 -12.34
CA ASP A 18 17.36 -23.47 -11.35
C ASP A 18 18.75 -22.81 -11.29
N GLU A 19 19.82 -23.61 -11.35
CA GLU A 19 21.20 -23.12 -11.27
C GLU A 19 21.58 -22.15 -12.39
N ARG A 20 21.08 -22.39 -13.62
CA ARG A 20 21.36 -21.49 -14.77
C ARG A 20 20.58 -20.20 -14.66
N LEU A 21 19.33 -20.29 -14.24
CA LEU A 21 18.48 -19.14 -13.97
C LEU A 21 19.09 -18.23 -12.90
N ILE A 22 19.60 -18.79 -11.80
CA ILE A 22 20.29 -18.03 -10.75
C ILE A 22 21.58 -17.38 -11.27
N LYS A 23 22.26 -18.01 -12.22
CA LYS A 23 23.42 -17.39 -12.91
C LYS A 23 23.02 -16.34 -13.96
N GLY A 24 21.71 -16.09 -14.15
CA GLY A 24 21.20 -15.16 -15.17
C GLY A 24 21.35 -15.66 -16.61
N LEU A 25 21.53 -16.97 -16.80
CA LEU A 25 21.82 -17.57 -18.10
C LEU A 25 20.57 -18.21 -18.71
N PRO A 26 20.39 -18.17 -20.05
CA PRO A 26 19.36 -18.95 -20.72
C PRO A 26 19.75 -20.44 -20.75
N CYS A 27 18.89 -21.32 -21.28
CA CYS A 27 19.16 -22.78 -21.30
C CYS A 27 20.37 -23.15 -22.18
N PHE A 28 20.88 -24.38 -22.02
CA PHE A 28 22.04 -24.88 -22.79
C PHE A 28 21.85 -24.83 -24.31
N HIS A 29 20.61 -24.98 -24.81
CA HIS A 29 20.36 -24.85 -26.25
C HIS A 29 20.54 -23.41 -26.76
N CYS A 30 20.20 -22.40 -25.94
CA CYS A 30 20.39 -21.00 -26.31
C CYS A 30 21.86 -20.60 -26.16
N LEU A 31 22.47 -20.94 -25.03
CA LEU A 31 23.84 -20.60 -24.68
C LEU A 31 24.57 -21.84 -24.12
N PRO A 32 25.27 -22.60 -24.98
CA PRO A 32 25.94 -23.84 -24.58
C PRO A 32 27.01 -23.62 -23.50
N LYS A 33 27.82 -22.57 -23.64
CA LYS A 33 28.86 -22.17 -22.69
C LYS A 33 28.66 -20.71 -22.27
N PRO A 34 28.87 -20.36 -20.99
CA PRO A 34 28.90 -18.95 -20.57
C PRO A 34 29.91 -18.16 -21.40
N THR A 35 29.60 -16.89 -21.67
CA THR A 35 30.43 -15.97 -22.45
C THR A 35 30.57 -14.66 -21.69
N GLU A 36 31.69 -13.97 -21.87
CA GLU A 36 31.91 -12.59 -21.39
C GLU A 36 31.25 -11.55 -22.31
N GLU A 37 30.89 -11.95 -23.53
CA GLU A 37 30.16 -11.11 -24.47
C GLU A 37 28.75 -10.77 -23.95
N ASP A 38 28.25 -9.59 -24.31
CA ASP A 38 26.86 -9.19 -24.00
C ASP A 38 25.87 -10.23 -24.54
N LEU A 39 24.99 -10.72 -23.66
CA LEU A 39 24.05 -11.79 -23.98
C LEU A 39 23.14 -11.45 -25.17
N CYS A 40 22.71 -10.19 -25.30
CA CYS A 40 21.85 -9.76 -26.40
C CYS A 40 22.60 -9.79 -27.72
N HIS A 41 23.84 -9.30 -27.75
CA HIS A 41 24.70 -9.35 -28.94
C HIS A 41 25.02 -10.78 -29.37
N TYR A 42 25.42 -11.64 -28.41
CA TYR A 42 25.69 -13.04 -28.68
C TYR A 42 24.46 -13.74 -29.30
N LEU A 43 23.29 -13.61 -28.67
CA LEU A 43 22.07 -14.25 -29.16
C LEU A 43 21.61 -13.70 -30.51
N ALA A 44 21.83 -12.42 -30.79
CA ALA A 44 21.53 -11.82 -32.08
C ALA A 44 22.48 -12.34 -33.18
N ARG A 45 23.80 -12.38 -32.93
CA ARG A 45 24.81 -12.91 -33.87
C ARG A 45 24.53 -14.36 -34.23
N GLU A 46 24.22 -15.18 -33.23
CA GLU A 46 23.90 -16.60 -33.42
C GLU A 46 22.48 -16.84 -33.98
N GLN A 47 21.70 -15.78 -34.27
CA GLN A 47 20.30 -15.86 -34.72
C GLN A 47 19.39 -16.67 -33.78
N ARG A 48 19.68 -16.64 -32.48
CA ARG A 48 18.95 -17.35 -31.43
C ARG A 48 18.10 -16.43 -30.55
N LEU A 49 18.15 -15.11 -30.77
CA LEU A 49 17.36 -14.14 -30.00
C LEU A 49 15.86 -14.33 -30.25
N LYS A 50 15.11 -14.62 -29.19
CA LYS A 50 13.66 -14.89 -29.21
C LYS A 50 12.94 -13.99 -28.20
N ARG A 51 12.48 -14.53 -27.06
CA ARG A 51 11.68 -13.80 -26.07
C ARG A 51 12.44 -12.67 -25.36
N LEU A 52 13.77 -12.69 -25.40
CA LEU A 52 14.60 -11.60 -24.88
C LEU A 52 14.67 -10.38 -25.82
N ALA A 53 14.20 -10.49 -27.07
CA ALA A 53 14.32 -9.42 -28.05
C ALA A 53 13.81 -8.05 -27.57
N PRO A 54 12.61 -7.93 -26.94
CA PRO A 54 12.12 -6.64 -26.49
C PRO A 54 13.00 -6.02 -25.40
N PHE A 55 13.58 -6.83 -24.52
CA PHE A 55 14.47 -6.35 -23.46
C PHE A 55 15.80 -5.87 -24.04
N CYS A 56 16.36 -6.61 -24.99
CA CYS A 56 17.57 -6.23 -25.71
C CYS A 56 17.39 -4.92 -26.51
N GLU A 57 16.24 -4.76 -27.18
CA GLU A 57 15.91 -3.52 -27.88
C GLU A 57 15.82 -2.32 -26.93
N VAL A 58 15.16 -2.49 -25.78
CA VAL A 58 15.10 -1.44 -24.75
C VAL A 58 16.47 -1.14 -24.16
N LYS A 59 17.32 -2.15 -23.96
CA LYS A 59 18.69 -1.97 -23.45
C LYS A 59 19.50 -1.03 -24.35
N GLU A 60 19.46 -1.25 -25.66
CA GLU A 60 20.18 -0.42 -26.62
C GLU A 60 19.57 0.98 -26.73
N LYS A 61 18.23 1.08 -26.86
CA LYS A 61 17.55 2.38 -26.91
C LYS A 61 17.70 3.20 -25.62
N LEU A 62 17.87 2.56 -24.47
CA LEU A 62 18.13 3.24 -23.20
C LEU A 62 19.49 3.94 -23.23
N LYS A 63 20.54 3.26 -23.71
CA LYS A 63 21.87 3.89 -23.90
C LYS A 63 21.81 5.07 -24.85
N ASP A 64 21.00 4.96 -25.92
CA ASP A 64 20.78 6.05 -26.87
C ASP A 64 20.09 7.25 -26.19
N PHE A 65 19.02 6.99 -25.44
CA PHE A 65 18.30 8.01 -24.69
C PHE A 65 19.18 8.67 -23.61
N GLU A 66 20.00 7.89 -22.89
CA GLU A 66 20.94 8.41 -21.90
C GLU A 66 21.96 9.37 -22.52
N ARG A 67 22.52 9.02 -23.68
CA ARG A 67 23.43 9.90 -24.42
C ARG A 67 22.72 11.19 -24.86
N PHE A 68 21.48 11.06 -25.35
CA PHE A 68 20.64 12.19 -25.73
C PHE A 68 20.33 13.11 -24.53
N PHE A 69 19.92 12.53 -23.40
CA PHE A 69 19.60 13.24 -22.17
C PHE A 69 20.82 13.99 -21.61
N LYS A 70 21.97 13.32 -21.56
CA LYS A 70 23.23 13.91 -21.09
C LYS A 70 23.70 15.06 -21.97
N LYS A 71 23.53 14.98 -23.29
CA LYS A 71 23.81 16.11 -24.19
C LYS A 71 22.88 17.29 -23.94
N ALA A 72 21.58 17.03 -23.74
CA ALA A 72 20.58 18.07 -23.55
C ALA A 72 20.72 18.84 -22.22
N LEU A 73 21.06 18.13 -21.14
CA LEU A 73 21.01 18.69 -19.77
C LEU A 73 22.37 18.76 -19.06
N GLY A 74 23.41 18.08 -19.57
CA GLY A 74 24.75 18.06 -18.97
C GLY A 74 24.96 17.04 -17.85
N PHE A 75 23.93 16.27 -17.47
CA PHE A 75 23.98 15.26 -16.42
C PHE A 75 23.26 13.95 -16.80
N SER A 76 23.52 12.87 -16.06
CA SER A 76 22.95 11.54 -16.33
C SER A 76 21.53 11.37 -15.78
N LEU A 77 20.79 10.38 -16.28
CA LEU A 77 19.47 10.01 -15.73
C LEU A 77 19.58 9.61 -14.26
N SER A 78 18.57 9.97 -13.46
CA SER A 78 18.35 9.36 -12.15
C SER A 78 17.68 7.98 -12.28
N SER A 79 17.70 7.17 -11.22
CA SER A 79 17.05 5.85 -11.14
C SER A 79 15.56 5.91 -11.49
N LEU A 80 14.88 6.96 -11.02
CA LEU A 80 13.47 7.23 -11.35
C LEU A 80 13.28 7.51 -12.83
N GLN A 81 14.12 8.38 -13.40
CA GLN A 81 14.03 8.74 -14.81
C GLN A 81 14.37 7.55 -15.72
N GLU A 82 15.40 6.76 -15.39
CA GLU A 82 15.74 5.52 -16.09
C GLU A 82 14.54 4.56 -16.13
N THR A 83 13.83 4.41 -15.00
CA THR A 83 12.61 3.61 -14.92
C THR A 83 11.52 4.15 -15.86
N TRP A 84 11.32 5.46 -15.89
CA TRP A 84 10.36 6.09 -16.81
C TRP A 84 10.75 5.91 -18.27
N VAL A 85 12.04 6.04 -18.61
CA VAL A 85 12.55 5.78 -19.97
C VAL A 85 12.27 4.34 -20.36
N LYS A 86 12.59 3.35 -19.51
CA LYS A 86 12.29 1.94 -19.78
C LYS A 86 10.80 1.75 -20.08
N ARG A 87 9.90 2.27 -19.24
CA ARG A 87 8.44 2.21 -19.47
C ARG A 87 8.03 2.81 -20.82
N LEU A 88 8.57 3.98 -21.17
CA LEU A 88 8.32 4.63 -22.46
C LEU A 88 8.85 3.81 -23.65
N LEU A 89 10.05 3.24 -23.54
CA LEU A 89 10.67 2.44 -24.60
C LEU A 89 9.93 1.12 -24.84
N PHE A 90 9.30 0.60 -23.81
CA PHE A 90 8.34 -0.50 -23.92
C PHE A 90 6.92 -0.06 -24.33
N ARG A 91 6.75 1.22 -24.67
CA ARG A 91 5.53 1.82 -25.20
C ARG A 91 4.34 1.76 -24.23
N GLU A 92 4.61 1.90 -22.94
CA GLU A 92 3.58 1.93 -21.90
C GLU A 92 3.10 3.35 -21.62
N SER A 93 1.79 3.50 -21.42
CA SER A 93 1.21 4.73 -20.88
C SER A 93 1.22 4.70 -19.36
N PHE A 94 1.61 5.79 -18.71
CA PHE A 94 1.65 5.88 -17.24
C PHE A 94 1.56 7.33 -16.73
N ALA A 95 1.22 7.47 -15.45
CA ALA A 95 1.35 8.72 -14.71
C ALA A 95 2.67 8.73 -13.92
N ILE A 96 3.39 9.86 -13.92
CA ILE A 96 4.66 10.01 -13.22
C ILE A 96 4.44 10.12 -11.71
N VAL A 97 4.61 9.00 -11.01
CA VAL A 97 4.61 8.93 -9.54
C VAL A 97 6.01 9.27 -9.04
N ALA A 98 6.16 10.48 -8.47
CA ALA A 98 7.44 10.94 -7.92
C ALA A 98 7.25 12.13 -6.97
N PRO A 99 8.19 12.39 -6.06
CA PRO A 99 8.25 13.64 -5.29
C PRO A 99 8.33 14.89 -6.17
N THR A 100 8.10 16.05 -5.56
CA THR A 100 8.30 17.35 -6.18
C THR A 100 9.80 17.60 -6.43
N GLY A 101 10.12 18.34 -7.50
CA GLY A 101 11.51 18.64 -7.88
C GLY A 101 12.24 17.55 -8.68
N THR A 102 11.58 16.45 -9.06
CA THR A 102 12.15 15.33 -9.84
C THR A 102 12.37 15.62 -11.34
N GLY A 103 12.00 16.82 -11.83
CA GLY A 103 12.13 17.19 -13.24
C GLY A 103 11.09 16.53 -14.16
N LYS A 104 9.86 16.29 -13.67
CA LYS A 104 8.79 15.61 -14.43
C LYS A 104 8.49 16.29 -15.77
N THR A 105 8.32 17.61 -15.76
CA THR A 105 8.08 18.41 -16.97
C THR A 105 9.27 18.30 -17.92
N THR A 106 10.49 18.52 -17.43
CA THR A 106 11.73 18.40 -18.23
C THR A 106 11.85 17.01 -18.88
N PHE A 107 11.57 15.95 -18.13
CA PHE A 107 11.55 14.58 -18.64
C PHE A 107 10.50 14.41 -19.74
N GLY A 108 9.26 14.89 -19.52
CA GLY A 108 8.19 14.80 -20.52
C GLY A 108 8.52 15.53 -21.83
N LEU A 109 9.19 16.68 -21.74
CA LEU A 109 9.68 17.43 -22.91
C LEU A 109 10.79 16.70 -23.67
N LEU A 110 11.75 16.11 -22.95
CA LEU A 110 12.81 15.31 -23.59
C LEU A 110 12.25 14.03 -24.21
N ALA A 111 11.29 13.38 -23.57
CA ALA A 111 10.57 12.24 -24.14
C ALA A 111 9.85 12.66 -25.43
N ALA A 112 9.16 13.80 -25.43
CA ALA A 112 8.49 14.35 -26.62
C ALA A 112 9.45 14.62 -27.78
N LEU A 113 10.67 15.10 -27.52
CA LEU A 113 11.71 15.30 -28.54
C LEU A 113 12.26 13.98 -29.10
N TYR A 114 12.37 12.95 -28.25
CA TYR A 114 12.99 11.67 -28.62
C TYR A 114 12.12 10.83 -29.56
N PHE A 115 10.79 10.83 -29.39
CA PHE A 115 9.88 10.09 -30.27
C PHE A 115 9.87 10.69 -31.68
N ARG A 116 9.90 9.84 -32.71
CA ARG A 116 9.93 10.26 -34.13
C ARG A 116 8.55 10.51 -34.73
N GLY A 117 7.48 9.89 -34.21
CA GLY A 117 6.12 10.17 -34.66
C GLY A 117 5.65 11.58 -34.29
N ARG A 118 4.39 11.88 -34.63
CA ARG A 118 3.77 13.15 -34.22
C ARG A 118 3.52 13.15 -32.72
N VAL A 119 3.79 14.29 -32.10
CA VAL A 119 3.66 14.48 -30.66
C VAL A 119 2.66 15.58 -30.34
N LEU A 120 1.85 15.34 -29.31
CA LEU A 120 0.92 16.34 -28.75
C LEU A 120 1.31 16.65 -27.31
N ILE A 121 1.52 17.92 -27.00
CA ILE A 121 1.74 18.43 -25.65
C ILE A 121 0.55 19.32 -25.27
N LEU A 122 -0.13 18.96 -24.17
CA LEU A 122 -1.27 19.70 -23.66
C LEU A 122 -0.89 20.50 -22.41
N VAL A 123 -1.16 21.80 -22.46
CA VAL A 123 -0.91 22.76 -21.38
C VAL A 123 -2.17 23.56 -21.03
N PRO A 124 -2.28 24.17 -19.84
CA PRO A 124 -3.52 24.83 -19.44
C PRO A 124 -3.67 26.24 -20.02
N THR A 125 -2.56 26.97 -20.25
CA THR A 125 -2.60 28.37 -20.71
C THR A 125 -1.73 28.59 -21.95
N ARG A 126 -2.01 29.65 -22.71
CA ARG A 126 -1.20 30.03 -23.88
C ARG A 126 0.21 30.47 -23.49
N LEU A 127 0.35 31.13 -22.34
CA LEU A 127 1.65 31.51 -21.81
C LEU A 127 2.53 30.27 -21.56
N LEU A 128 1.97 29.24 -20.93
CA LEU A 128 2.68 27.97 -20.73
C LEU A 128 2.97 27.27 -22.06
N ALA A 129 2.09 27.38 -23.07
CA ALA A 129 2.37 26.84 -24.40
C ALA A 129 3.59 27.50 -25.04
N GLN A 130 3.72 28.83 -24.89
CA GLN A 130 4.89 29.58 -25.35
C GLN A 130 6.15 29.17 -24.59
N GLN A 131 6.10 29.18 -23.25
CA GLN A 131 7.25 28.81 -22.41
C GLN A 131 7.73 27.38 -22.66
N VAL A 132 6.81 26.43 -22.81
CA VAL A 132 7.13 25.04 -23.16
C VAL A 132 7.72 24.97 -24.57
N GLY A 133 7.20 25.73 -25.53
CA GLY A 133 7.75 25.81 -26.89
C GLY A 133 9.19 26.30 -26.91
N GLU A 134 9.45 27.45 -26.30
CA GLU A 134 10.80 28.05 -26.17
C GLU A 134 11.77 27.07 -25.49
N ARG A 135 11.33 26.43 -24.40
CA ARG A 135 12.15 25.45 -23.69
C ARG A 135 12.43 24.20 -24.52
N LEU A 136 11.47 23.76 -25.33
CA LEU A 136 11.62 22.59 -26.19
C LEU A 136 12.61 22.88 -27.33
N GLU A 137 12.57 24.06 -27.93
CA GLU A 137 13.53 24.53 -28.94
C GLU A 137 14.96 24.62 -28.36
N GLU A 138 15.10 25.11 -27.13
CA GLU A 138 16.39 25.15 -26.42
C GLU A 138 16.95 23.73 -26.22
N LEU A 139 16.12 22.78 -25.75
CA LEU A 139 16.52 21.39 -25.54
C LEU A 139 16.84 20.67 -26.87
N ALA A 140 16.09 20.95 -27.93
CA ALA A 140 16.32 20.44 -29.28
C ALA A 140 17.71 20.90 -29.80
N THR A 141 18.01 22.19 -29.67
CA THR A 141 19.30 22.77 -30.05
C THR A 141 20.46 22.14 -29.27
N LYS A 142 20.34 22.04 -27.95
CA LYS A 142 21.39 21.45 -27.08
C LYS A 142 21.63 19.96 -27.35
N SER A 143 20.57 19.23 -27.70
CA SER A 143 20.65 17.80 -27.98
C SER A 143 21.11 17.47 -29.40
N GLY A 144 21.09 18.44 -30.31
CA GLY A 144 21.40 18.27 -31.73
C GLY A 144 20.29 17.55 -32.51
N LEU A 145 19.05 17.61 -32.03
CA LEU A 145 17.87 17.11 -32.74
C LEU A 145 17.09 18.29 -33.32
N GLU A 146 16.87 18.29 -34.63
CA GLU A 146 15.97 19.24 -35.27
C GLU A 146 14.59 18.60 -35.45
N ARG A 147 13.56 19.23 -34.88
CA ARG A 147 12.16 18.87 -35.09
C ARG A 147 11.31 20.11 -35.34
N LYS A 148 10.27 19.97 -36.16
CA LYS A 148 9.30 21.06 -36.41
C LYS A 148 8.34 21.21 -35.22
N ILE A 149 8.59 22.20 -34.37
CA ILE A 149 7.79 22.49 -33.18
C ILE A 149 6.79 23.61 -33.49
N LEU A 150 5.51 23.37 -33.19
CA LEU A 150 4.43 24.35 -33.30
C LEU A 150 3.81 24.62 -31.93
N ALA A 151 4.10 25.78 -31.35
CA ALA A 151 3.38 26.30 -30.19
C ALA A 151 2.17 27.14 -30.66
N TYR A 152 0.95 26.60 -30.50
CA TYR A 152 -0.26 27.28 -30.97
C TYR A 152 -0.72 28.37 -29.99
N LEU A 153 -0.46 29.63 -30.34
CA LEU A 153 -0.85 30.81 -29.56
C LEU A 153 -2.09 31.52 -30.16
N GLY A 154 -2.48 31.14 -31.37
CA GLY A 154 -3.64 31.66 -32.10
C GLY A 154 -3.30 32.80 -33.06
N LYS A 155 -2.01 33.02 -33.36
CA LYS A 155 -1.54 33.98 -34.36
C LYS A 155 -1.83 33.47 -35.78
N LYS A 156 -1.80 34.34 -36.80
CA LYS A 156 -2.07 33.97 -38.20
C LYS A 156 -1.12 32.87 -38.70
N LYS A 157 0.18 33.01 -38.39
CA LYS A 157 1.23 32.02 -38.70
C LYS A 157 0.94 30.64 -38.09
N ASP A 158 0.47 30.60 -36.85
CA ASP A 158 0.14 29.34 -36.16
C ASP A 158 -1.04 28.63 -36.82
N LYS A 159 -2.05 29.39 -37.26
CA LYS A 159 -3.22 28.85 -37.97
C LYS A 159 -2.83 28.26 -39.32
N GLU A 160 -2.00 28.97 -40.07
CA GLU A 160 -1.47 28.49 -41.36
C GLU A 160 -0.66 27.19 -41.16
N ALA A 161 0.28 27.17 -40.21
CA ALA A 161 1.07 25.98 -39.91
C ALA A 161 0.23 24.78 -39.44
N PHE A 162 -0.83 25.03 -38.66
CA PHE A 162 -1.76 23.99 -38.24
C PHE A 162 -2.56 23.41 -39.42
N GLN A 163 -3.07 24.27 -40.30
CA GLN A 163 -3.85 23.86 -41.49
C GLN A 163 -3.00 23.11 -42.52
N THR A 164 -1.76 23.55 -42.75
CA THR A 164 -0.81 22.86 -43.63
C THR A 164 -0.23 21.59 -43.02
N ARG A 165 -0.51 21.32 -41.73
CA ARG A 165 0.03 20.20 -40.96
C ARG A 165 1.57 20.18 -40.94
N ASP A 166 2.19 21.35 -41.07
CA ASP A 166 3.64 21.52 -41.13
C ASP A 166 4.27 21.55 -39.73
N PHE A 167 4.08 20.46 -39.00
CA PHE A 167 4.66 20.28 -37.68
C PHE A 167 4.79 18.79 -37.34
N GLU A 168 5.71 18.55 -36.42
CA GLU A 168 6.01 17.26 -35.84
C GLU A 168 5.59 17.20 -34.38
N ILE A 169 5.76 18.30 -33.66
CA ILE A 169 5.34 18.46 -32.27
C ILE A 169 4.34 19.61 -32.19
N LEU A 170 3.13 19.34 -31.70
CA LEU A 170 2.10 20.34 -31.44
C LEU A 170 2.01 20.61 -29.95
N ILE A 171 2.19 21.86 -29.55
CA ILE A 171 1.94 22.33 -28.19
C ILE A 171 0.69 23.21 -28.23
N CYS A 172 -0.37 22.81 -27.53
CA CYS A 172 -1.61 23.55 -27.54
C CYS A 172 -2.30 23.54 -26.18
N THR A 173 -3.25 24.46 -26.00
CA THR A 173 -4.01 24.52 -24.75
C THR A 173 -5.07 23.42 -24.69
N THR A 174 -5.43 23.00 -23.48
CA THR A 174 -6.55 22.05 -23.28
C THR A 174 -7.87 22.54 -23.91
N ALA A 175 -8.09 23.85 -23.94
CA ALA A 175 -9.23 24.47 -24.60
C ALA A 175 -9.16 24.35 -26.13
N PHE A 176 -7.98 24.49 -26.73
CA PHE A 176 -7.77 24.28 -28.17
C PHE A 176 -7.99 22.82 -28.55
N PHE A 177 -7.36 21.90 -27.80
CA PHE A 177 -7.55 20.45 -27.96
C PHE A 177 -9.03 20.07 -27.97
N TYR A 178 -9.80 20.64 -27.04
CA TYR A 178 -11.23 20.40 -27.00
C TYR A 178 -11.89 20.88 -28.30
N LYS A 179 -11.71 22.14 -28.71
CA LYS A 179 -12.42 22.71 -29.86
C LYS A 179 -12.12 22.02 -31.19
N HIS A 180 -10.90 21.52 -31.37
CA HIS A 180 -10.41 20.99 -32.65
C HIS A 180 -10.20 19.47 -32.63
N LEU A 181 -10.96 18.73 -31.81
CA LEU A 181 -10.74 17.28 -31.68
C LEU A 181 -10.81 16.54 -33.00
N ASP A 182 -11.80 16.83 -33.84
CA ASP A 182 -12.03 16.11 -35.09
C ASP A 182 -10.83 16.29 -36.05
N GLU A 183 -10.33 17.52 -36.18
CA GLU A 183 -9.11 17.82 -36.94
C GLU A 183 -7.86 17.15 -36.34
N LEU A 184 -7.76 17.11 -35.01
CA LEU A 184 -6.64 16.47 -34.29
C LEU A 184 -6.68 14.94 -34.37
N GLN A 185 -7.84 14.33 -34.54
CA GLN A 185 -7.97 12.86 -34.70
C GLN A 185 -7.47 12.38 -36.06
N GLU A 186 -7.56 13.22 -37.09
CA GLU A 186 -6.95 12.94 -38.40
C GLU A 186 -5.42 12.99 -38.34
N LEU A 187 -4.86 13.57 -37.28
CA LEU A 187 -3.42 13.58 -37.01
C LEU A 187 -3.08 12.37 -36.13
N ASP A 188 -2.35 11.41 -36.68
CA ASP A 188 -1.96 10.22 -35.91
C ASP A 188 -0.81 10.54 -34.93
N PHE A 189 -1.18 11.02 -33.74
CA PHE A 189 -0.22 11.27 -32.65
C PHE A 189 0.24 9.96 -32.00
N GLU A 190 1.55 9.72 -32.03
CA GLU A 190 2.20 8.56 -31.40
C GLU A 190 2.35 8.77 -29.88
N PHE A 191 2.69 9.99 -29.47
CA PHE A 191 2.97 10.34 -28.08
C PHE A 191 2.16 11.57 -27.65
N VAL A 192 1.52 11.47 -26.49
CA VAL A 192 0.74 12.55 -25.87
C VAL A 192 1.28 12.82 -24.47
N PHE A 193 1.67 14.05 -24.20
CA PHE A 193 2.14 14.50 -22.89
C PHE A 193 1.18 15.54 -22.31
N ILE A 194 0.75 15.34 -21.06
CA ILE A 194 -0.08 16.29 -20.31
C ILE A 194 0.67 16.67 -19.03
N ASP A 195 1.16 17.91 -18.99
CA ASP A 195 1.98 18.41 -17.89
C ASP A 195 1.15 18.83 -16.67
N ASP A 196 -0.01 19.44 -16.88
CA ASP A 196 -0.97 19.79 -15.82
C ASP A 196 -2.25 18.97 -15.94
N VAL A 197 -2.29 17.88 -15.20
CA VAL A 197 -3.44 16.98 -15.15
C VAL A 197 -4.59 17.54 -14.34
N ASP A 198 -4.34 18.33 -13.30
CA ASP A 198 -5.40 18.87 -12.46
C ASP A 198 -6.32 19.80 -13.25
N SER A 199 -5.74 20.68 -14.07
CA SER A 199 -6.50 21.54 -14.98
C SER A 199 -7.25 20.71 -16.05
N PHE A 200 -6.62 19.67 -16.58
CA PHE A 200 -7.25 18.79 -17.57
C PHE A 200 -8.48 18.03 -17.00
N LEU A 201 -8.39 17.54 -15.76
CA LEU A 201 -9.44 16.75 -15.11
C LEU A 201 -10.65 17.56 -14.62
N LYS A 202 -10.61 18.90 -14.67
CA LYS A 202 -11.74 19.77 -14.25
C LYS A 202 -13.02 19.51 -15.04
N ARG A 203 -12.92 19.06 -16.30
CA ARG A 203 -14.08 18.80 -17.18
C ARG A 203 -14.11 17.35 -17.63
N SER A 204 -15.16 16.62 -17.26
CA SER A 204 -15.34 15.20 -17.62
C SER A 204 -15.38 14.94 -19.13
N ALA A 205 -15.83 15.91 -19.92
CA ALA A 205 -15.86 15.83 -21.38
C ALA A 205 -14.46 15.78 -22.01
N HIS A 206 -13.44 16.36 -21.37
CA HIS A 206 -12.06 16.34 -21.88
C HIS A 206 -11.49 14.92 -21.87
N ILE A 207 -11.84 14.14 -20.85
CA ILE A 207 -11.34 12.77 -20.68
C ILE A 207 -11.84 11.88 -21.83
N ASP A 208 -13.13 11.91 -22.17
CA ASP A 208 -13.66 11.11 -23.29
C ASP A 208 -12.94 11.44 -24.60
N ARG A 209 -12.72 12.72 -24.87
CA ARG A 209 -12.05 13.19 -26.09
C ARG A 209 -10.61 12.69 -26.16
N LEU A 210 -9.89 12.67 -25.03
CA LEU A 210 -8.56 12.07 -24.96
C LEU A 210 -8.60 10.58 -25.30
N PHE A 211 -9.53 9.81 -24.73
CA PHE A 211 -9.65 8.37 -25.05
C PHE A 211 -10.02 8.13 -26.52
N LYS A 212 -10.85 8.98 -27.12
CA LYS A 212 -11.11 8.93 -28.56
C LYS A 212 -9.85 9.24 -29.38
N LEU A 213 -9.05 10.24 -29.00
CA LEU A 213 -7.76 10.55 -29.65
C LEU A 213 -6.79 9.35 -29.57
N LEU A 214 -6.76 8.66 -28.42
CA LEU A 214 -5.97 7.46 -28.20
C LEU A 214 -6.48 6.25 -28.99
N GLY A 215 -7.62 6.36 -29.68
CA GLY A 215 -8.17 5.34 -30.58
C GLY A 215 -9.23 4.43 -29.94
N PHE A 216 -9.69 4.73 -28.72
CA PHE A 216 -10.75 3.95 -28.07
C PHE A 216 -12.13 4.34 -28.62
N SER A 217 -12.93 3.32 -28.91
CA SER A 217 -14.32 3.49 -29.37
C SER A 217 -15.26 3.88 -28.22
N GLU A 218 -16.42 4.46 -28.56
CA GLU A 218 -17.44 4.81 -27.55
C GLU A 218 -17.95 3.58 -26.79
N ALA A 219 -18.05 2.41 -27.45
CA ALA A 219 -18.45 1.17 -26.82
C ALA A 219 -17.43 0.68 -25.79
N GLU A 220 -16.12 0.82 -26.06
CA GLU A 220 -15.05 0.46 -25.13
C GLU A 220 -15.05 1.40 -23.91
N ILE A 221 -15.25 2.70 -24.13
CA ILE A 221 -15.39 3.71 -23.07
C ILE A 221 -16.62 3.39 -22.20
N ALA A 222 -17.77 3.08 -22.81
CA ALA A 222 -19.00 2.73 -22.09
C ALA A 222 -18.82 1.47 -21.23
N LEU A 223 -18.15 0.43 -21.76
CA LEU A 223 -17.83 -0.78 -21.00
C LEU A 223 -16.95 -0.47 -19.78
N ALA A 224 -15.94 0.37 -19.96
CA ALA A 224 -15.05 0.79 -18.87
C ALA A 224 -15.78 1.60 -17.78
N LEU A 225 -16.82 2.37 -18.14
CA LEU A 225 -17.62 3.16 -17.19
C LEU A 225 -18.79 2.39 -16.55
N LYS A 226 -19.06 1.15 -16.98
CA LYS A 226 -20.12 0.29 -16.41
C LYS A 226 -20.00 0.21 -14.87
N PRO A 227 -21.04 0.57 -14.08
CA PRO A 227 -20.94 0.63 -12.61
C PRO A 227 -20.66 -0.72 -11.93
N ARG A 228 -21.32 -1.79 -12.39
CA ARG A 228 -21.10 -3.17 -11.92
C ARG A 228 -20.54 -4.00 -13.06
N LYS A 229 -19.28 -4.41 -12.92
CA LYS A 229 -18.57 -5.25 -13.91
C LYS A 229 -18.59 -6.69 -13.42
N THR A 230 -18.93 -7.59 -14.34
CA THR A 230 -18.80 -9.04 -14.18
C THR A 230 -17.37 -9.47 -14.53
N GLU A 231 -16.97 -10.69 -14.18
CA GLU A 231 -15.66 -11.25 -14.61
C GLU A 231 -15.48 -11.19 -16.13
N ARG A 232 -16.55 -11.49 -16.88
CA ARG A 232 -16.56 -11.39 -18.35
C ARG A 232 -16.29 -9.97 -18.84
N ASP A 233 -16.75 -8.94 -18.12
CA ASP A 233 -16.46 -7.55 -18.47
C ASP A 233 -14.97 -7.24 -18.25
N PHE A 234 -14.36 -7.76 -17.18
CA PHE A 234 -12.92 -7.60 -16.93
C PHE A 234 -12.07 -8.30 -17.99
N GLU A 235 -12.46 -9.50 -18.43
CA GLU A 235 -11.78 -10.22 -19.53
C GLU A 235 -11.87 -9.44 -20.84
N LYS A 236 -13.03 -8.86 -21.15
CA LYS A 236 -13.18 -7.99 -22.33
C LYS A 236 -12.28 -6.77 -22.25
N LEU A 237 -12.23 -6.10 -21.10
CA LEU A 237 -11.35 -4.94 -20.88
C LEU A 237 -9.87 -5.31 -21.01
N GLU A 238 -9.48 -6.49 -20.55
CA GLU A 238 -8.12 -7.00 -20.72
C GLU A 238 -7.77 -7.21 -22.20
N ARG A 239 -8.68 -7.81 -22.99
CA ARG A 239 -8.50 -7.95 -24.45
C ARG A 239 -8.43 -6.59 -25.15
N ILE A 240 -9.25 -5.63 -24.74
CA ILE A 240 -9.22 -4.25 -25.27
C ILE A 240 -7.85 -3.62 -25.00
N ARG A 241 -7.32 -3.74 -23.78
CA ARG A 241 -5.98 -3.24 -23.46
C ARG A 241 -4.89 -3.90 -24.31
N LYS A 242 -4.91 -5.23 -24.43
CA LYS A 242 -3.94 -5.98 -25.26
C LYS A 242 -4.00 -5.53 -26.73
N ARG A 243 -5.17 -5.16 -27.25
CA ARG A 243 -5.35 -4.64 -28.64
C ARG A 243 -4.78 -3.24 -28.83
N HIS A 244 -4.93 -2.36 -27.84
CA HIS A 244 -4.48 -0.97 -27.91
C HIS A 244 -3.05 -0.76 -27.38
N ALA A 245 -2.47 -1.77 -26.72
CA ALA A 245 -1.12 -1.74 -26.18
C ALA A 245 -0.07 -1.40 -27.26
N GLY A 246 0.82 -0.46 -26.94
CA GLY A 246 1.92 -0.06 -27.81
C GLY A 246 1.54 0.77 -29.04
N ARG A 247 0.26 1.10 -29.28
CA ARG A 247 -0.13 1.95 -30.41
C ARG A 247 0.22 3.41 -30.15
N LYS A 248 -0.43 4.01 -29.16
CA LYS A 248 -0.25 5.40 -28.73
C LYS A 248 0.16 5.43 -27.27
N ILE A 249 1.05 6.36 -26.91
CA ILE A 249 1.62 6.48 -25.58
C ILE A 249 1.11 7.76 -24.93
N LEU A 250 0.51 7.63 -23.75
CA LEU A 250 0.11 8.75 -22.91
C LEU A 250 1.02 8.84 -21.69
N LEU A 251 1.72 9.97 -21.55
CA LEU A 251 2.47 10.35 -20.36
C LEU A 251 1.74 11.47 -19.62
N LEU A 252 1.48 11.26 -18.34
CA LEU A 252 0.80 12.23 -17.48
C LEU A 252 1.68 12.64 -16.31
N SER A 253 1.68 13.91 -15.95
CA SER A 253 2.06 14.31 -14.58
C SER A 253 1.01 13.81 -13.58
N SER A 254 1.42 13.30 -12.42
CA SER A 254 0.48 12.85 -11.38
C SER A 254 -0.46 13.98 -10.91
N ALA A 255 -1.77 13.73 -10.77
CA ALA A 255 -2.72 14.73 -10.27
C ALA A 255 -2.45 15.08 -8.79
N THR A 256 -2.45 16.38 -8.47
CA THR A 256 -2.27 16.88 -7.10
C THR A 256 -3.58 16.84 -6.33
N LEU A 257 -4.71 17.07 -7.02
CA LEU A 257 -6.03 17.14 -6.43
C LEU A 257 -6.78 15.82 -6.58
N LYS A 258 -7.63 15.51 -5.59
CA LYS A 258 -8.54 14.37 -5.68
C LYS A 258 -9.53 14.61 -6.83
N PRO A 259 -9.56 13.77 -7.87
CA PRO A 259 -10.46 13.98 -8.99
C PRO A 259 -11.92 13.90 -8.55
N LYS A 260 -12.74 14.85 -8.98
CA LYS A 260 -14.19 14.90 -8.65
C LYS A 260 -15.07 14.06 -9.60
N THR A 261 -14.50 13.45 -10.63
CA THR A 261 -15.24 12.69 -11.66
C THR A 261 -14.93 11.20 -11.61
N SER A 262 -15.95 10.36 -11.81
CA SER A 262 -15.80 8.90 -11.96
C SER A 262 -15.09 8.50 -13.27
N ARG A 263 -14.97 9.43 -14.23
CA ARG A 263 -14.32 9.16 -15.53
C ARG A 263 -12.83 8.90 -15.46
N VAL A 264 -12.17 9.22 -14.34
CA VAL A 264 -10.77 8.81 -14.10
C VAL A 264 -10.59 7.29 -14.10
N MET A 265 -11.67 6.52 -13.92
CA MET A 265 -11.64 5.06 -14.02
C MET A 265 -11.28 4.56 -15.43
N LEU A 266 -11.40 5.39 -16.46
CA LEU A 266 -10.99 5.04 -17.83
C LEU A 266 -9.49 4.74 -17.90
N PHE A 267 -8.64 5.54 -17.24
CA PHE A 267 -7.19 5.31 -17.19
C PHE A 267 -6.87 3.96 -16.56
N LYS A 268 -7.56 3.62 -15.47
CA LYS A 268 -7.39 2.34 -14.78
C LYS A 268 -7.82 1.14 -15.64
N PHE A 269 -8.98 1.22 -16.28
CA PHE A 269 -9.55 0.06 -17.00
C PHE A 269 -9.05 -0.09 -18.43
N LEU A 270 -8.73 1.02 -19.13
CA LEU A 270 -8.32 1.02 -20.53
C LEU A 270 -6.82 1.25 -20.75
N LEU A 271 -6.11 1.89 -19.82
CA LEU A 271 -4.65 2.07 -19.90
C LEU A 271 -3.88 1.32 -18.81
N GLY A 272 -4.57 0.85 -17.77
CA GLY A 272 -3.95 0.04 -16.72
C GLY A 272 -3.26 0.84 -15.62
N PHE A 273 -3.52 2.14 -15.45
CA PHE A 273 -2.91 2.92 -14.35
C PHE A 273 -3.89 3.93 -13.74
N ASP A 274 -3.70 4.23 -12.45
CA ASP A 274 -4.43 5.27 -11.74
C ASP A 274 -3.73 6.62 -11.90
N ILE A 275 -4.50 7.70 -11.97
CA ILE A 275 -3.95 9.07 -12.12
C ILE A 275 -3.65 9.69 -10.75
N GLN A 276 -4.29 9.17 -9.70
CA GLN A 276 -4.15 9.70 -8.35
C GLN A 276 -2.70 9.58 -7.89
N ARG A 277 -2.11 10.69 -7.43
CA ARG A 277 -0.77 10.69 -6.83
C ARG A 277 -0.75 9.78 -5.60
N ALA A 278 0.35 9.06 -5.44
CA ALA A 278 0.65 8.38 -4.20
C ALA A 278 0.79 9.41 -3.07
N VAL A 279 -0.05 9.34 -2.06
CA VAL A 279 -0.03 10.26 -0.92
C VAL A 279 0.83 9.65 0.15
N SER A 280 2.03 10.19 0.35
CA SER A 280 2.91 9.74 1.42
C SER A 280 2.44 10.29 2.77
N THR A 281 2.42 9.44 3.80
CA THR A 281 2.19 9.81 5.21
C THR A 281 3.49 9.93 6.00
N LEU A 282 4.64 9.84 5.33
CA LEU A 282 5.95 9.89 5.96
C LEU A 282 6.20 11.23 6.67
N ARG A 283 6.78 11.15 7.87
CA ARG A 283 7.16 12.28 8.71
C ARG A 283 8.57 12.05 9.25
N ASN A 284 9.46 13.03 9.06
CA ASN A 284 10.73 13.13 9.77
C ASN A 284 10.67 14.40 10.62
N ILE A 285 9.92 14.33 11.72
CA ILE A 285 9.64 15.48 12.56
C ILE A 285 10.11 15.16 13.96
N VAL A 286 10.82 16.12 14.57
CA VAL A 286 11.04 16.11 16.02
C VAL A 286 9.79 16.71 16.64
N ASP A 287 8.94 15.87 17.22
CA ASP A 287 7.74 16.30 17.92
C ASP A 287 8.11 16.58 19.39
N ALA A 288 7.91 17.83 19.82
CA ALA A 288 8.34 18.35 21.12
C ALA A 288 7.19 19.06 21.85
N TYR A 289 7.32 19.21 23.16
CA TYR A 289 6.34 19.90 23.98
C TYR A 289 6.98 20.72 25.11
N GLU A 290 6.26 21.75 25.56
CA GLU A 290 6.60 22.54 26.75
C GLU A 290 5.31 22.73 27.57
N GLU A 291 5.28 22.26 28.82
CA GLU A 291 4.16 22.47 29.74
C GLU A 291 4.15 23.92 30.23
N ARG A 292 3.01 24.61 30.08
CA ARG A 292 2.80 26.01 30.49
C ARG A 292 1.35 26.19 30.95
N GLU A 293 1.12 26.34 32.24
CA GLU A 293 -0.21 26.67 32.81
C GLU A 293 -0.53 28.17 32.68
N ASP A 294 -0.20 28.78 31.54
CA ASP A 294 -0.33 30.22 31.34
C ASP A 294 -1.45 30.59 30.35
N ASP A 295 -1.87 31.85 30.40
CA ASP A 295 -2.86 32.41 29.48
C ASP A 295 -2.33 32.52 28.04
N LEU A 296 -3.24 32.77 27.08
CA LEU A 296 -2.88 32.93 25.67
C LEU A 296 -1.80 34.03 25.45
N SER A 297 -1.73 35.03 26.33
CA SER A 297 -0.71 36.08 26.28
C SER A 297 0.70 35.56 26.55
N SER A 298 0.88 34.79 27.62
CA SER A 298 2.16 34.15 27.92
C SER A 298 2.56 33.17 26.82
N LEU A 299 1.62 32.32 26.36
CA LEU A 299 1.88 31.37 25.28
C LEU A 299 2.34 32.08 23.99
N THR A 300 1.72 33.22 23.66
CA THR A 300 2.12 34.03 22.50
C THR A 300 3.52 34.62 22.68
N SER A 301 3.84 35.11 23.88
CA SER A 301 5.16 35.67 24.20
C SER A 301 6.25 34.62 24.08
N ARG A 302 6.01 33.43 24.61
CA ARG A 302 6.92 32.29 24.49
C ARG A 302 7.08 31.84 23.04
N ALA A 303 6.02 31.79 22.26
CA ALA A 303 6.13 31.49 20.83
C ALA A 303 6.96 32.54 20.07
N ALA A 304 6.85 33.83 20.43
CA ALA A 304 7.70 34.88 19.84
C ALA A 304 9.19 34.63 20.10
N GLU A 305 9.56 34.18 21.31
CA GLU A 305 10.95 33.79 21.62
C GLU A 305 11.42 32.62 20.76
N LEU A 306 10.60 31.56 20.67
CA LEU A 306 10.92 30.39 19.86
C LEU A 306 11.08 30.75 18.38
N ILE A 307 10.22 31.62 17.83
CA ILE A 307 10.30 32.10 16.45
C ILE A 307 11.63 32.86 16.23
N ARG A 308 12.09 33.67 17.19
CA ARG A 308 13.40 34.36 17.06
C ARG A 308 14.58 33.38 17.06
N MET A 309 14.50 32.30 17.84
CA MET A 309 15.56 31.28 17.89
C MET A 309 15.58 30.41 16.63
N LEU A 310 14.42 30.04 16.11
CA LEU A 310 14.27 29.16 14.93
C LEU A 310 14.37 29.94 13.60
N GLY A 311 14.07 31.24 13.62
CA GLY A 311 14.07 32.16 12.48
C GLY A 311 12.85 32.03 11.56
N LYS A 312 13.00 32.45 10.29
CA LYS A 312 12.00 32.44 9.20
C LYS A 312 11.30 31.12 8.87
N GLY A 313 10.15 31.20 8.18
CA GLY A 313 9.48 30.02 7.63
C GLY A 313 8.78 29.13 8.66
N GLY A 314 8.30 29.72 9.76
CA GLY A 314 7.48 29.04 10.76
C GLY A 314 6.00 28.98 10.41
N LEU A 315 5.30 27.97 10.92
CA LEU A 315 3.84 27.94 11.00
C LEU A 315 3.42 28.02 12.46
N LEU A 316 2.43 28.83 12.80
CA LEU A 316 1.86 28.91 14.14
C LEU A 316 0.37 28.64 14.10
N PHE A 317 -0.06 27.65 14.86
CA PHE A 317 -1.44 27.19 14.92
C PHE A 317 -2.04 27.49 16.29
N VAL A 318 -3.08 28.32 16.30
CA VAL A 318 -3.86 28.60 17.50
C VAL A 318 -4.92 27.51 17.67
N SER A 319 -5.00 26.90 18.86
CA SER A 319 -5.99 25.87 19.15
C SER A 319 -7.42 26.36 18.84
N GLN A 320 -8.24 25.48 18.26
CA GLN A 320 -9.59 25.81 17.82
C GLN A 320 -10.47 26.35 18.96
N SER A 321 -10.21 25.93 20.21
CA SER A 321 -10.94 26.39 21.39
C SER A 321 -10.84 27.89 21.64
N TYR A 322 -9.81 28.57 21.14
CA TYR A 322 -9.65 30.03 21.31
C TYR A 322 -10.37 30.85 20.22
N GLY A 323 -10.79 30.22 19.12
CA GLY A 323 -11.53 30.90 18.04
C GLY A 323 -10.71 31.86 17.18
N LYS A 324 -11.38 32.51 16.20
CA LYS A 324 -10.73 33.38 15.21
C LYS A 324 -10.22 34.69 15.81
N GLU A 325 -10.93 35.27 16.77
CA GLU A 325 -10.52 36.51 17.45
C GLU A 325 -9.17 36.36 18.17
N ALA A 326 -8.87 35.16 18.67
CA ALA A 326 -7.58 34.85 19.26
C ALA A 326 -6.44 34.91 18.23
N VAL A 327 -6.69 34.50 16.98
CA VAL A 327 -5.69 34.61 15.92
C VAL A 327 -5.33 36.07 15.64
N GLU A 328 -6.31 36.96 15.59
CA GLU A 328 -6.08 38.40 15.39
C GLU A 328 -5.21 38.98 16.51
N LYS A 329 -5.55 38.68 17.77
CA LYS A 329 -4.77 39.10 18.96
C LYS A 329 -3.35 38.55 18.95
N VAL A 330 -3.16 37.29 18.54
CA VAL A 330 -1.84 36.67 18.41
C VAL A 330 -1.02 37.36 17.32
N VAL A 331 -1.62 37.63 16.16
CA VAL A 331 -0.95 38.32 15.03
C VAL A 331 -0.50 39.72 15.44
N GLU A 332 -1.37 40.51 16.09
CA GLU A 332 -1.02 41.85 16.57
C GLU A 332 0.16 41.83 17.54
N ARG A 333 0.16 40.94 18.52
CA ARG A 333 1.24 40.82 19.51
C ARG A 333 2.56 40.39 18.88
N LEU A 334 2.53 39.44 17.94
CA LEU A 334 3.74 39.00 17.24
C LEU A 334 4.32 40.12 16.36
N ARG A 335 3.48 40.94 15.73
CA ARG A 335 3.91 42.13 14.98
C ARG A 335 4.50 43.20 15.90
N GLN A 336 3.87 43.46 17.05
CA GLN A 336 4.42 44.35 18.09
C GLN A 336 5.78 43.87 18.61
N ALA A 337 6.01 42.56 18.61
CA ALA A 337 7.28 41.93 18.95
C ALA A 337 8.35 42.04 17.84
N GLY A 338 8.05 42.72 16.73
CA GLY A 338 8.97 43.00 15.61
C GLY A 338 9.09 41.86 14.58
N LEU A 339 8.16 40.89 14.58
CA LEU A 339 8.18 39.76 13.65
C LEU A 339 7.37 40.05 12.39
N HIS A 340 7.83 39.56 11.24
CA HIS A 340 7.08 39.60 9.99
C HIS A 340 6.07 38.44 9.93
N VAL A 341 4.80 38.75 10.17
CA VAL A 341 3.71 37.78 10.34
C VAL A 341 2.70 37.84 9.20
N LEU A 342 2.44 36.68 8.58
CA LEU A 342 1.35 36.47 7.64
C LEU A 342 0.14 35.86 8.36
N SER A 343 -1.05 36.42 8.16
CA SER A 343 -2.29 35.91 8.76
C SER A 343 -3.20 35.28 7.71
N TYR A 344 -3.70 34.07 7.94
CA TYR A 344 -4.65 33.45 7.01
C TYR A 344 -6.01 34.17 6.91
N LEU A 345 -6.29 35.11 7.81
CA LEU A 345 -7.51 35.93 7.80
C LEU A 345 -7.41 37.13 6.84
N GLU A 346 -6.19 37.55 6.51
CA GLU A 346 -5.94 38.77 5.73
C GLU A 346 -5.80 38.51 4.23
N PHE A 347 -5.58 37.26 3.82
CA PHE A 347 -5.28 36.87 2.44
C PHE A 347 -6.25 35.80 1.94
N SER A 348 -6.54 35.81 0.64
CA SER A 348 -7.10 34.62 0.00
C SER A 348 -6.07 33.46 0.02
N PRO A 349 -6.49 32.19 -0.08
CA PRO A 349 -5.57 31.06 -0.10
C PRO A 349 -4.48 31.18 -1.19
N GLU A 350 -4.84 31.69 -2.37
CA GLU A 350 -3.91 31.88 -3.49
C GLU A 350 -2.88 32.99 -3.21
N GLU A 351 -3.31 34.13 -2.65
CA GLU A 351 -2.42 35.23 -2.29
C GLU A 351 -1.47 34.85 -1.16
N LEU A 352 -1.98 34.17 -0.13
CA LEU A 352 -1.17 33.69 0.99
C LEU A 352 -0.05 32.76 0.51
N MET A 353 -0.37 31.85 -0.41
CA MET A 353 0.61 30.96 -1.01
C MET A 353 1.69 31.72 -1.80
N ALA A 354 1.28 32.68 -2.64
CA ALA A 354 2.21 33.49 -3.42
C ALA A 354 3.17 34.32 -2.53
N GLU A 355 2.67 34.84 -1.40
CA GLU A 355 3.51 35.58 -0.44
C GLU A 355 4.46 34.65 0.32
N MET A 356 3.98 33.49 0.75
CA MET A 356 4.81 32.48 1.42
C MET A 356 5.90 31.91 0.50
N GLU A 357 5.64 31.80 -0.81
CA GLU A 357 6.63 31.34 -1.80
C GLU A 357 7.86 32.25 -1.90
N LYS A 358 7.71 33.55 -1.62
CA LYS A 358 8.85 34.48 -1.56
C LYS A 358 9.83 34.14 -0.43
N GLY A 359 9.36 33.48 0.63
CA GLY A 359 10.17 33.07 1.78
C GLY A 359 10.59 34.23 2.70
N GLU A 360 10.00 35.42 2.54
CA GLU A 360 10.40 36.63 3.27
C GLU A 360 9.67 36.83 4.60
N PHE A 361 9.10 35.80 5.22
CA PHE A 361 8.31 35.90 6.46
C PHE A 361 8.92 35.12 7.64
N ASP A 362 8.62 35.58 8.86
CA ASP A 362 9.05 34.88 10.08
C ASP A 362 8.12 33.71 10.39
N VAL A 363 6.81 33.99 10.45
CA VAL A 363 5.79 33.00 10.77
C VAL A 363 4.46 33.27 10.04
N ALA A 364 3.77 32.21 9.62
CA ALA A 364 2.39 32.29 9.15
C ALA A 364 1.44 31.73 10.22
N VAL A 365 0.42 32.50 10.60
CA VAL A 365 -0.47 32.21 11.73
C VAL A 365 -1.84 31.77 11.24
N GLY A 366 -2.41 30.72 11.84
CA GLY A 366 -3.83 30.42 11.69
C GLY A 366 -4.41 29.46 12.71
N LEU A 367 -5.68 29.12 12.54
CA LEU A 367 -6.36 28.14 13.39
C LEU A 367 -5.91 26.69 13.12
N ALA A 368 -5.74 25.92 14.19
CA ALA A 368 -5.56 24.47 14.15
C ALA A 368 -6.87 23.78 13.75
N HIS A 369 -7.21 23.79 12.46
CA HIS A 369 -8.40 23.13 11.93
C HIS A 369 -8.19 22.65 10.50
N LEU A 370 -8.73 21.48 10.14
CA LEU A 370 -8.56 20.84 8.81
C LEU A 370 -9.03 21.68 7.60
N ALA A 371 -9.94 22.64 7.83
CA ALA A 371 -10.39 23.55 6.77
C ALA A 371 -9.44 24.74 6.54
N ASN A 372 -8.49 24.98 7.44
CA ASN A 372 -7.54 26.08 7.32
C ASN A 372 -6.55 25.84 6.15
N PRO A 373 -6.33 26.80 5.24
CA PRO A 373 -5.33 26.71 4.17
C PRO A 373 -3.91 26.39 4.67
N LEU A 374 -3.50 26.88 5.84
CA LEU A 374 -2.19 26.60 6.44
C LEU A 374 -2.06 25.12 6.86
N VAL A 375 -3.16 24.51 7.33
CA VAL A 375 -3.21 23.07 7.64
C VAL A 375 -3.37 22.25 6.37
N ARG A 376 -4.06 22.79 5.36
CA ARG A 376 -4.44 22.11 4.13
C ARG A 376 -4.08 22.89 2.88
N GLY A 377 -3.19 22.31 2.07
CA GLY A 377 -2.97 22.76 0.69
C GLY A 377 -1.63 23.42 0.43
N ILE A 378 -0.76 23.50 1.44
CA ILE A 378 0.59 24.04 1.29
C ILE A 378 1.58 22.93 0.94
N ASP A 379 2.42 23.20 -0.06
CA ASP A 379 3.54 22.34 -0.47
C ASP A 379 4.80 23.19 -0.74
N LEU A 380 5.36 23.77 0.33
CA LEU A 380 6.56 24.62 0.30
C LEU A 380 7.72 23.99 1.09
N PRO A 381 8.26 22.84 0.61
CA PRO A 381 9.22 22.03 1.36
C PRO A 381 10.51 22.77 1.74
N TYR A 382 10.96 23.68 0.87
CA TYR A 382 12.23 24.41 1.05
C TYR A 382 12.08 25.70 1.88
N VAL A 383 10.85 26.14 2.16
CA VAL A 383 10.58 27.36 2.94
C VAL A 383 10.20 27.00 4.37
N LEU A 384 9.31 26.02 4.55
CA LEU A 384 8.72 25.70 5.85
C LEU A 384 9.64 24.85 6.71
N ARG A 385 9.94 25.30 7.93
CA ARG A 385 10.93 24.68 8.83
C ARG A 385 10.34 24.04 10.08
N TYR A 386 9.41 24.74 10.73
CA TYR A 386 8.86 24.32 12.01
C TYR A 386 7.39 24.73 12.17
N ALA A 387 6.66 23.98 12.99
CA ALA A 387 5.27 24.23 13.33
C ALA A 387 5.14 24.39 14.85
N LEU A 388 4.50 25.47 15.29
CA LEU A 388 4.20 25.75 16.68
C LEU A 388 2.69 25.63 16.89
N PHE A 389 2.28 25.01 17.99
CA PHE A 389 0.88 24.93 18.40
C PHE A 389 0.71 25.72 19.70
N LEU A 390 -0.08 26.79 19.64
CA LEU A 390 -0.55 27.51 20.82
C LEU A 390 -1.76 26.78 21.37
N GLY A 391 -1.49 25.93 22.34
CA GLY A 391 -2.44 25.02 22.94
C GLY A 391 -2.59 23.70 22.19
N VAL A 392 -3.06 22.68 22.89
CA VAL A 392 -3.22 21.32 22.37
C VAL A 392 -4.37 21.29 21.35
N PRO A 393 -4.14 20.78 20.12
CA PRO A 393 -5.22 20.50 19.18
C PRO A 393 -6.19 19.48 19.77
N LYS A 394 -7.44 19.90 19.98
CA LYS A 394 -8.49 19.08 20.62
C LYS A 394 -9.85 19.28 19.99
N HIS A 395 -10.64 18.22 19.96
CA HIS A 395 -12.05 18.23 19.61
C HIS A 395 -12.89 18.39 20.86
N LEU A 396 -13.88 19.29 20.77
CA LEU A 396 -14.97 19.38 21.74
C LEU A 396 -16.18 18.67 21.14
N ILE A 397 -16.57 17.55 21.73
CA ILE A 397 -17.66 16.70 21.25
C ILE A 397 -18.83 16.85 22.22
N PRO A 398 -19.98 17.39 21.80
CA PRO A 398 -21.15 17.50 22.66
C PRO A 398 -21.58 16.12 23.19
N THR A 399 -21.85 16.00 24.49
CA THR A 399 -22.43 14.76 25.05
C THR A 399 -23.89 14.57 24.64
N ARG A 400 -24.61 15.68 24.41
CA ARG A 400 -25.96 15.68 23.86
C ARG A 400 -25.91 15.38 22.36
N VAL A 401 -26.05 14.10 22.02
CA VAL A 401 -26.02 13.62 20.64
C VAL A 401 -27.32 13.90 19.88
N THR A 402 -27.20 14.16 18.58
CA THR A 402 -28.34 14.21 17.65
C THR A 402 -28.53 12.84 16.98
N LEU A 403 -29.62 12.67 16.21
CA LEU A 403 -29.84 11.44 15.42
C LEU A 403 -28.90 11.34 14.20
N LEU A 404 -28.04 12.33 13.96
CA LEU A 404 -27.08 12.28 12.87
C LEU A 404 -26.07 11.14 13.09
N PRO A 405 -25.89 10.23 12.11
CA PRO A 405 -24.97 9.11 12.24
C PRO A 405 -23.54 9.52 12.64
N ARG A 406 -23.08 10.69 12.18
CA ARG A 406 -21.76 11.23 12.50
C ARG A 406 -21.63 11.65 13.98
N SER A 407 -22.69 12.20 14.57
CA SER A 407 -22.72 12.61 15.98
C SER A 407 -22.58 11.38 16.88
N LEU A 408 -23.44 10.37 16.65
CA LEU A 408 -23.41 9.08 17.37
C LEU A 408 -22.08 8.35 17.20
N TYR A 409 -21.55 8.32 15.97
CA TYR A 409 -20.28 7.68 15.66
C TYR A 409 -19.12 8.31 16.44
N ASN A 410 -19.05 9.64 16.44
CA ASN A 410 -17.98 10.36 17.12
C ASN A 410 -18.00 10.04 18.63
N VAL A 411 -19.16 10.05 19.26
CA VAL A 411 -19.25 9.73 20.69
C VAL A 411 -18.86 8.28 20.98
N LEU A 412 -19.45 7.31 20.27
CA LEU A 412 -19.19 5.88 20.49
C LEU A 412 -17.71 5.50 20.35
N VAL A 413 -17.02 6.06 19.35
CA VAL A 413 -15.58 5.81 19.15
C VAL A 413 -14.74 6.35 20.30
N ASN A 414 -15.15 7.47 20.89
CA ASN A 414 -14.41 8.10 21.98
C ASN A 414 -14.69 7.47 23.35
N ILE A 415 -15.82 6.79 23.55
CA ILE A 415 -16.12 6.12 24.82
C ILE A 415 -15.82 4.62 24.81
N LEU A 416 -15.39 4.05 23.68
CA LEU A 416 -15.27 2.61 23.49
C LEU A 416 -14.36 1.93 24.52
N SER A 417 -13.24 2.57 24.91
CA SER A 417 -12.29 2.05 25.91
C SER A 417 -12.89 1.97 27.32
N LEU A 418 -13.97 2.72 27.58
CA LEU A 418 -14.61 2.85 28.90
C LEU A 418 -15.82 1.93 29.07
N LEU A 419 -16.27 1.26 28.01
CA LEU A 419 -17.39 0.33 28.04
C LEU A 419 -16.96 -1.04 28.60
N GLU A 420 -17.91 -1.78 29.16
CA GLU A 420 -17.72 -3.19 29.56
C GLU A 420 -17.60 -4.11 28.33
N GLU A 421 -17.12 -5.35 28.51
CA GLU A 421 -16.82 -6.26 27.39
C GLU A 421 -18.03 -6.53 26.47
N GLU A 422 -19.21 -6.84 27.04
CA GLU A 422 -20.45 -7.05 26.27
C GLU A 422 -20.92 -5.77 25.56
N GLU A 423 -20.73 -4.63 26.20
CA GLU A 423 -21.11 -3.32 25.69
C GLU A 423 -20.20 -2.87 24.56
N ARG A 424 -18.90 -3.19 24.65
CA ARG A 424 -17.92 -2.96 23.58
C ARG A 424 -18.30 -3.71 22.32
N ILE A 425 -18.75 -4.96 22.41
CA ILE A 425 -19.20 -5.74 21.24
C ILE A 425 -20.39 -5.04 20.57
N SER A 426 -21.38 -4.61 21.36
CA SER A 426 -22.54 -3.88 20.87
C SER A 426 -22.16 -2.55 20.23
N ALA A 427 -21.30 -1.77 20.90
CA ALA A 427 -20.78 -0.50 20.38
C ALA A 427 -19.98 -0.67 19.09
N LEU A 428 -19.15 -1.70 18.97
CA LEU A 428 -18.42 -2.03 17.74
C LEU A 428 -19.39 -2.35 16.59
N ALA A 429 -20.45 -3.11 16.85
CA ALA A 429 -21.50 -3.38 15.86
C ALA A 429 -22.21 -2.09 15.42
N TYR A 430 -22.51 -1.19 16.36
CA TYR A 430 -23.08 0.12 16.06
C TYR A 430 -22.13 1.02 15.25
N ILE A 431 -20.85 1.09 15.62
CA ILE A 431 -19.81 1.81 14.88
C ILE A 431 -19.71 1.30 13.44
N GLN A 432 -19.72 -0.03 13.24
CA GLN A 432 -19.68 -0.65 11.90
C GLN A 432 -20.96 -0.37 11.09
N TYR A 433 -22.10 -0.28 11.76
CA TYR A 433 -23.36 0.14 11.15
C TYR A 433 -23.31 1.61 10.69
N LEU A 434 -22.94 2.52 11.59
CA LEU A 434 -22.89 3.98 11.37
C LEU A 434 -21.88 4.38 10.30
N ARG A 435 -20.75 3.66 10.17
CA ARG A 435 -19.72 3.92 9.14
C ARG A 435 -20.27 4.01 7.72
N ARG A 436 -21.38 3.32 7.43
CA ARG A 436 -22.04 3.31 6.11
C ARG A 436 -22.79 4.62 5.81
N TYR A 437 -23.09 5.44 6.81
CA TYR A 437 -24.02 6.56 6.74
C TYR A 437 -23.44 7.90 7.25
N LEU A 438 -22.12 8.01 7.47
CA LEU A 438 -21.49 9.20 8.07
C LEU A 438 -21.73 10.52 7.33
N ASN A 439 -22.07 10.47 6.04
CA ASN A 439 -22.30 11.65 5.19
C ASN A 439 -23.80 11.97 4.99
N LEU A 440 -24.70 11.25 5.68
CA LEU A 440 -26.13 11.47 5.57
C LEU A 440 -26.52 12.82 6.18
N GLN A 441 -27.34 13.58 5.45
CA GLN A 441 -27.91 14.84 5.94
C GLN A 441 -29.20 14.57 6.73
N GLU A 442 -29.53 15.45 7.66
CA GLU A 442 -30.64 15.26 8.61
C GLU A 442 -31.99 15.17 7.90
N GLU A 443 -32.19 15.95 6.85
CA GLU A 443 -33.43 16.01 6.07
C GLU A 443 -33.72 14.70 5.33
N ALA A 444 -32.67 13.89 5.08
CA ALA A 444 -32.79 12.61 4.40
C ALA A 444 -33.26 11.48 5.34
N LEU A 445 -33.22 11.66 6.66
CA LEU A 445 -33.58 10.62 7.64
C LEU A 445 -35.05 10.23 7.58
N SER A 446 -35.93 11.21 7.35
CA SER A 446 -37.39 11.00 7.19
C SER A 446 -37.74 10.01 6.06
N ARG A 447 -36.84 9.81 5.09
CA ARG A 447 -37.03 8.91 3.95
C ARG A 447 -36.69 7.45 4.27
N TYR A 448 -36.09 7.16 5.44
CA TYR A 448 -35.60 5.83 5.80
C TYR A 448 -36.03 5.42 7.23
N PRO A 449 -37.29 5.01 7.44
CA PRO A 449 -37.82 4.70 8.78
C PRO A 449 -37.04 3.61 9.54
N ARG A 450 -36.56 2.58 8.83
CA ARG A 450 -35.74 1.51 9.43
C ARG A 450 -34.37 2.00 9.89
N LEU A 451 -33.76 2.93 9.15
CA LEU A 451 -32.49 3.54 9.53
C LEU A 451 -32.70 4.44 10.75
N GLN A 452 -33.76 5.25 10.73
CA GLN A 452 -34.12 6.11 11.84
C GLN A 452 -34.33 5.31 13.14
N ALA A 453 -35.13 4.24 13.12
CA ALA A 453 -35.34 3.38 14.29
C ALA A 453 -34.02 2.80 14.84
N ARG A 454 -33.10 2.41 13.95
CA ARG A 454 -31.77 1.91 14.36
C ARG A 454 -30.89 3.01 14.94
N LEU A 455 -30.99 4.24 14.44
CA LEU A 455 -30.26 5.40 15.00
C LEU A 455 -30.84 5.82 16.35
N GLU A 456 -32.15 5.71 16.55
CA GLU A 456 -32.82 5.93 17.83
C GLU A 456 -32.38 4.91 18.88
N GLU A 457 -32.29 3.62 18.52
CA GLU A 457 -31.73 2.57 19.38
C GLU A 457 -30.30 2.91 19.82
N ILE A 458 -29.45 3.31 18.86
CA ILE A 458 -28.06 3.69 19.14
C ILE A 458 -27.99 4.93 20.03
N LYS A 459 -28.85 5.92 19.76
CA LYS A 459 -28.95 7.13 20.56
C LYS A 459 -29.35 6.80 22.00
N ALA A 460 -30.35 5.94 22.19
CA ALA A 460 -30.80 5.52 23.51
C ALA A 460 -29.68 4.83 24.30
N PHE A 461 -28.90 3.96 23.64
CA PHE A 461 -27.70 3.36 24.25
C PHE A 461 -26.70 4.43 24.72
N VAL A 462 -26.42 5.43 23.88
CA VAL A 462 -25.49 6.53 24.22
C VAL A 462 -26.04 7.39 25.37
N ASP A 463 -27.31 7.81 25.29
CA ASP A 463 -27.96 8.63 26.32
C ASP A 463 -27.96 7.91 27.67
N GLN A 464 -28.25 6.60 27.69
CA GLN A 464 -28.22 5.78 28.90
C GLN A 464 -26.85 5.78 29.56
N LYS A 465 -25.76 5.79 28.77
CA LYS A 465 -24.40 5.83 29.30
C LYS A 465 -24.07 7.16 29.97
N PHE A 466 -24.46 8.28 29.38
CA PHE A 466 -24.27 9.59 30.01
C PHE A 466 -25.22 9.86 31.19
N ALA A 467 -26.26 9.04 31.36
CA ALA A 467 -27.11 9.07 32.54
C ALA A 467 -26.58 8.19 33.69
N ASP A 468 -25.61 7.31 33.44
CA ASP A 468 -25.03 6.41 34.44
C ASP A 468 -23.89 7.10 35.21
N GLU A 469 -24.09 7.34 36.51
CA GLU A 469 -23.09 7.97 37.38
C GLU A 469 -21.79 7.16 37.49
N ALA A 470 -21.85 5.83 37.45
CA ALA A 470 -20.66 4.99 37.51
C ALA A 470 -19.83 5.12 36.22
N PHE A 471 -20.50 5.27 35.08
CA PHE A 471 -19.85 5.55 33.80
C PHE A 471 -19.23 6.96 33.78
N LEU A 472 -19.96 7.98 34.25
CA LEU A 472 -19.42 9.34 34.34
C LEU A 472 -18.19 9.41 35.25
N LYS A 473 -18.19 8.70 36.38
CA LYS A 473 -17.02 8.63 37.27
C LYS A 473 -15.81 7.98 36.59
N ARG A 474 -16.01 6.86 35.88
CA ARG A 474 -14.94 6.23 35.08
C ARG A 474 -14.39 7.16 34.00
N LEU A 475 -15.26 7.96 33.40
CA LEU A 475 -14.89 8.95 32.38
C LEU A 475 -14.14 10.16 32.98
N GLU A 476 -14.41 10.55 34.23
CA GLU A 476 -13.65 11.60 34.93
C GLU A 476 -12.26 11.14 35.36
N GLU A 477 -12.12 9.86 35.73
CA GLU A 477 -10.87 9.20 36.09
C GLU A 477 -10.03 8.78 34.87
N ALA A 478 -10.64 8.74 33.69
CA ALA A 478 -9.96 8.36 32.45
C ALA A 478 -8.90 9.38 32.02
N GLU A 479 -7.73 8.88 31.68
CA GLU A 479 -6.59 9.71 31.27
C GLU A 479 -6.65 10.16 29.79
N ASP A 480 -7.43 9.46 28.94
CA ASP A 480 -7.41 9.61 27.48
C ASP A 480 -8.65 10.30 26.89
N VAL A 481 -9.74 10.41 27.66
CA VAL A 481 -10.94 11.18 27.31
C VAL A 481 -11.55 11.71 28.60
N PHE A 482 -11.82 13.02 28.68
CA PHE A 482 -12.38 13.64 29.88
C PHE A 482 -13.51 14.61 29.53
N LEU A 483 -14.29 14.98 30.54
CA LEU A 483 -15.38 15.95 30.42
C LEU A 483 -14.91 17.36 30.74
N THR A 484 -15.38 18.32 29.95
CA THR A 484 -15.35 19.75 30.28
C THR A 484 -16.76 20.32 30.22
N ARG A 485 -16.99 21.44 30.92
CA ARG A 485 -18.24 22.19 30.83
C ARG A 485 -18.05 23.45 29.99
N SER A 486 -19.02 23.78 29.15
CA SER A 486 -19.06 25.11 28.53
C SER A 486 -19.37 26.19 29.58
N PRO A 487 -19.12 27.47 29.28
CA PRO A 487 -19.57 28.58 30.12
C PRO A 487 -21.08 28.58 30.38
N GLU A 488 -21.88 27.98 29.49
CA GLU A 488 -23.34 27.81 29.62
C GLU A 488 -23.75 26.53 30.36
N GLY A 489 -22.79 25.72 30.85
CA GLY A 489 -23.03 24.52 31.65
C GLY A 489 -23.24 23.22 30.88
N GLU A 490 -23.10 23.23 29.56
CA GLU A 490 -23.21 22.02 28.73
C GLU A 490 -21.97 21.14 28.85
N LEU A 491 -22.16 19.81 28.86
CA LEU A 491 -21.07 18.84 28.96
C LEU A 491 -20.48 18.50 27.57
N TYR A 492 -19.16 18.56 27.47
CA TYR A 492 -18.40 18.19 26.27
C TYR A 492 -17.35 17.14 26.61
N LEU A 493 -17.24 16.13 25.75
CA LEU A 493 -16.09 15.24 25.72
C LEU A 493 -14.92 15.93 25.03
N VAL A 494 -13.74 15.90 25.65
CA VAL A 494 -12.50 16.40 25.08
C VAL A 494 -11.66 15.24 24.58
N ALA A 495 -11.23 15.31 23.33
CA ALA A 495 -10.35 14.32 22.72
C ALA A 495 -9.28 15.00 21.85
N GLY A 496 -8.05 14.51 21.90
CA GLY A 496 -6.97 15.04 21.06
C GLY A 496 -7.26 14.95 19.55
N ASP A 497 -7.06 16.06 18.82
CA ASP A 497 -7.22 16.14 17.36
C ASP A 497 -5.94 15.73 16.64
N THR A 498 -5.78 14.42 16.50
CA THR A 498 -4.67 13.80 15.77
C THR A 498 -4.62 14.20 14.29
N ALA A 499 -5.78 14.36 13.64
CA ALA A 499 -5.85 14.60 12.21
C ALA A 499 -5.31 15.99 11.85
N THR A 500 -5.70 17.01 12.60
CA THR A 500 -5.17 18.37 12.46
C THR A 500 -3.69 18.40 12.80
N TYR A 501 -3.28 17.77 13.92
CA TYR A 501 -1.87 17.76 14.32
C TYR A 501 -0.94 17.15 13.26
N ILE A 502 -1.27 15.95 12.76
CA ILE A 502 -0.48 15.25 11.74
C ILE A 502 -0.43 16.07 10.44
N GLN A 503 -1.54 16.64 10.00
CA GLN A 503 -1.56 17.44 8.76
C GLN A 503 -0.78 18.74 8.87
N ALA A 504 -0.91 19.44 10.00
CA ALA A 504 -0.26 20.72 10.26
C ALA A 504 1.26 20.52 10.43
N SER A 505 1.68 19.64 11.33
CA SER A 505 3.10 19.31 11.52
C SER A 505 3.71 18.69 10.25
N GLY A 506 2.95 17.87 9.51
CA GLY A 506 3.39 17.29 8.23
C GLY A 506 3.70 18.33 7.13
N ARG A 507 3.34 19.61 7.29
CA ARG A 507 3.73 20.66 6.33
C ARG A 507 5.20 21.02 6.39
N VAL A 508 5.85 20.77 7.52
CA VAL A 508 7.26 21.12 7.74
C VAL A 508 8.22 19.96 7.45
N SER A 509 7.69 18.79 7.08
CA SER A 509 8.46 17.62 6.64
C SER A 509 7.85 17.08 5.36
N ARG A 510 8.57 17.19 4.26
CA ARG A 510 8.10 16.78 2.94
C ARG A 510 9.13 15.91 2.25
N LEU A 511 8.64 14.91 1.52
CA LEU A 511 9.48 14.08 0.67
C LEU A 511 9.88 14.86 -0.58
N THR A 512 11.18 14.96 -0.79
CA THR A 512 11.80 15.61 -1.95
C THR A 512 12.65 14.61 -2.72
N VAL A 513 13.25 15.03 -3.84
CA VAL A 513 14.29 14.25 -4.54
C VAL A 513 15.48 13.90 -3.66
N PHE A 514 15.73 14.69 -2.61
CA PHE A 514 16.86 14.50 -1.71
C PHE A 514 16.48 13.73 -0.43
N GLY A 515 15.32 13.06 -0.45
CA GLY A 515 14.75 12.35 0.69
C GLY A 515 13.79 13.21 1.51
N LEU A 516 13.45 12.70 2.69
CA LEU A 516 12.48 13.29 3.60
C LEU A 516 13.11 14.39 4.44
N LEU A 517 12.68 15.64 4.22
CA LEU A 517 13.21 16.80 4.95
C LEU A 517 12.82 16.74 6.43
N LYS A 518 13.79 17.02 7.30
CA LYS A 518 13.56 17.11 8.74
C LYS A 518 12.74 18.35 9.09
N GLY A 519 11.81 18.23 10.02
CA GLY A 519 11.00 19.31 10.59
C GLY A 519 10.99 19.31 12.10
N LEU A 520 10.48 20.39 12.70
CA LEU A 520 10.23 20.51 14.14
C LEU A 520 8.76 20.85 14.37
N SER A 521 8.14 20.20 15.35
CA SER A 521 6.78 20.47 15.79
C SER A 521 6.81 20.69 17.30
N VAL A 522 6.35 21.84 17.78
CA VAL A 522 6.33 22.15 19.22
C VAL A 522 4.90 22.43 19.66
N VAL A 523 4.42 21.73 20.68
CA VAL A 523 3.13 22.00 21.32
C VAL A 523 3.38 22.71 22.65
N LEU A 524 2.86 23.93 22.79
CA LEU A 524 2.79 24.59 24.10
C LEU A 524 1.53 24.08 24.80
N VAL A 525 1.73 23.27 25.84
CA VAL A 525 0.68 22.50 26.50
C VAL A 525 0.06 23.32 27.63
N GLU A 526 -1.15 23.80 27.40
CA GLU A 526 -2.00 24.48 28.37
C GLU A 526 -2.87 23.51 29.18
N ASP A 527 -3.13 22.32 28.61
CA ASP A 527 -4.03 21.32 29.15
C ASP A 527 -3.40 19.93 29.08
N LYS A 528 -2.91 19.47 30.23
CA LYS A 528 -2.17 18.20 30.35
C LYS A 528 -3.02 16.99 29.98
N ARG A 529 -4.31 16.98 30.33
CA ARG A 529 -5.21 15.86 30.01
C ARG A 529 -5.46 15.79 28.51
N ALA A 530 -5.67 16.93 27.85
CA ALA A 530 -5.81 16.99 26.40
C ALA A 530 -4.53 16.53 25.69
N PHE A 531 -3.36 16.88 26.22
CA PHE A 531 -2.07 16.44 25.68
C PHE A 531 -1.86 14.93 25.78
N ILE A 532 -2.14 14.33 26.94
CA ILE A 532 -2.08 12.87 27.13
C ILE A 532 -3.04 12.16 26.17
N SER A 533 -4.27 12.69 26.00
CA SER A 533 -5.23 12.20 25.01
C SER A 533 -4.67 12.25 23.59
N LEU A 534 -4.04 13.37 23.21
CA LEU A 534 -3.43 13.54 21.89
C LEU A 534 -2.27 12.54 21.68
N GLU A 535 -1.34 12.42 22.63
CA GLU A 535 -0.20 11.53 22.54
C GLU A 535 -0.62 10.05 22.42
N LYS A 536 -1.53 9.57 23.29
CA LYS A 536 -2.04 8.19 23.23
C LYS A 536 -2.67 7.87 21.88
N ARG A 537 -3.45 8.80 21.32
CA ARG A 537 -4.09 8.63 20.01
C ARG A 537 -3.10 8.71 18.85
N LEU A 538 -2.05 9.54 18.98
CA LEU A 538 -0.97 9.61 18.00
C LEU A 538 -0.16 8.32 17.97
N ARG A 539 0.10 7.67 19.12
CA ARG A 539 0.75 6.35 19.15
C ARG A 539 0.00 5.31 18.32
N PHE A 540 -1.33 5.27 18.42
CA PHE A 540 -2.14 4.38 17.59
C PHE A 540 -2.03 4.66 16.08
N GLN A 541 -1.82 5.93 15.68
CA GLN A 541 -1.77 6.31 14.26
C GLN A 541 -0.36 6.33 13.65
N LEU A 542 0.66 6.63 14.46
CA LEU A 542 2.05 6.80 14.05
C LEU A 542 2.96 5.64 14.47
N GLY A 543 2.47 4.75 15.35
CA GLY A 543 3.20 3.62 15.92
C GLY A 543 3.51 3.83 17.41
N ASP A 544 3.65 2.73 18.15
CA ASP A 544 3.83 2.73 19.61
C ASP A 544 5.11 3.45 20.08
N GLU A 545 6.10 3.59 19.22
CA GLU A 545 7.36 4.30 19.50
C GLU A 545 7.21 5.83 19.49
N PHE A 546 6.07 6.35 19.01
CA PHE A 546 5.82 7.78 19.00
C PHE A 546 5.78 8.36 20.42
N SER A 547 6.58 9.39 20.65
CA SER A 547 6.58 10.17 21.89
C SER A 547 6.97 11.60 21.60
N PHE A 548 6.41 12.52 22.40
CA PHE A 548 6.86 13.90 22.41
C PHE A 548 8.10 14.04 23.28
N LYS A 549 9.09 14.80 22.81
CA LYS A 549 10.29 15.12 23.60
C LYS A 549 10.09 16.42 24.38
N PRO A 550 10.50 16.51 25.66
CA PRO A 550 10.51 17.78 26.37
C PRO A 550 11.39 18.79 25.61
N LEU A 551 10.89 20.00 25.40
CA LEU A 551 11.61 21.03 24.63
C LEU A 551 12.96 21.39 25.29
N ALA A 552 13.05 21.28 26.61
CA ALA A 552 14.26 21.54 27.38
C ALA A 552 15.41 20.56 27.09
N GLU A 553 15.11 19.36 26.57
CA GLU A 553 16.13 18.36 26.19
C GLU A 553 16.72 18.60 24.80
N LEU A 554 16.17 19.56 24.04
CA LEU A 554 16.56 19.83 22.66
C LEU A 554 17.52 21.02 22.57
N ASP A 555 18.63 20.83 21.86
CA ASP A 555 19.46 21.94 21.41
C ASP A 555 18.79 22.62 20.20
N LEU A 556 17.97 23.64 20.49
CA LEU A 556 17.24 24.40 19.47
C LEU A 556 18.16 25.12 18.49
N LYS A 557 19.38 25.49 18.90
CA LYS A 557 20.32 26.18 18.01
C LYS A 557 20.87 25.20 16.96
N SER A 558 21.38 24.05 17.41
CA SER A 558 21.84 22.99 16.51
C SER A 558 20.72 22.50 15.60
N LEU A 559 19.51 22.33 16.14
CA LEU A 559 18.36 21.88 15.35
C LEU A 559 17.95 22.92 14.30
N SER A 560 17.93 24.21 14.64
CA SER A 560 17.64 25.29 13.70
C SER A 560 18.64 25.33 12.54
N GLU A 561 19.93 25.15 12.83
CA GLU A 561 20.99 25.04 11.83
C GLU A 561 20.75 23.82 10.91
N GLU A 562 20.48 22.64 11.47
CA GLU A 562 20.18 21.42 10.71
C GLU A 562 18.94 21.62 9.79
N LEU A 563 17.85 22.17 10.33
CA LEU A 563 16.63 22.48 9.57
C LEU A 563 16.89 23.44 8.41
N THR A 564 17.82 24.37 8.58
CA THR A 564 18.22 25.33 7.55
C THR A 564 19.09 24.67 6.49
N GLU A 565 20.09 23.90 6.91
CA GLU A 565 21.03 23.21 6.02
C GLU A 565 20.34 22.22 5.09
N VAL A 566 19.39 21.42 5.61
CA VAL A 566 18.68 20.44 4.77
C VAL A 566 17.81 21.08 3.67
N ARG A 567 17.53 22.39 3.77
CA ARG A 567 16.73 23.19 2.83
C ARG A 567 17.56 24.13 1.96
N ARG A 568 18.85 24.32 2.25
CA ARG A 568 19.73 25.21 1.46
C ARG A 568 19.94 24.63 0.05
N PRO A 569 19.70 25.43 -1.01
CA PRO A 569 20.07 25.03 -2.36
C PRO A 569 21.60 24.92 -2.48
N GLY A 570 22.10 23.76 -2.90
CA GLY A 570 23.53 23.59 -3.26
C GLY A 570 24.51 23.17 -2.15
N THR A 571 24.12 23.12 -0.86
CA THR A 571 24.97 22.58 0.23
C THR A 571 25.08 21.05 0.18
N ARG A 572 24.22 20.38 -0.58
CA ARG A 572 24.40 18.98 -1.01
C ARG A 572 25.29 18.96 -2.25
N GLY A 573 26.59 19.18 -2.03
CA GLY A 573 27.60 19.34 -3.07
C GLY A 573 27.73 18.14 -4.02
N GLY A 574 28.11 18.45 -5.26
CA GLY A 574 28.66 17.51 -6.25
C GLY A 574 27.63 16.71 -7.04
N ALA A 575 27.48 17.03 -8.34
CA ALA A 575 26.89 16.21 -9.40
C ALA A 575 25.72 15.27 -8.99
N HIS A 576 24.48 15.75 -9.12
CA HIS A 576 23.28 14.91 -9.33
C HIS A 576 23.27 13.55 -8.61
N GLN A 577 23.38 13.54 -7.27
CA GLN A 577 23.26 12.30 -6.51
C GLN A 577 21.84 11.74 -6.62
N ASP A 578 21.74 10.55 -7.20
CA ASP A 578 20.53 9.76 -7.34
C ASP A 578 20.14 9.12 -6.00
N LEU A 579 19.52 9.93 -5.12
CA LEU A 579 19.18 9.53 -3.75
C LEU A 579 17.88 8.71 -3.66
N MET A 580 17.07 8.65 -4.73
CA MET A 580 15.80 7.91 -4.74
C MET A 580 15.83 6.75 -5.72
N ARG A 581 16.12 5.55 -5.22
CA ARG A 581 16.17 4.31 -6.04
C ARG A 581 14.77 3.77 -6.30
N THR A 582 14.59 2.91 -7.31
CA THR A 582 13.35 2.16 -7.47
C THR A 582 13.52 0.71 -7.08
N ALA A 583 12.51 0.17 -6.39
CA ALA A 583 12.56 -1.19 -5.90
C ALA A 583 11.22 -1.91 -6.10
N LEU A 584 11.29 -3.16 -6.56
CA LEU A 584 10.15 -4.07 -6.67
C LEU A 584 10.12 -4.95 -5.44
N VAL A 585 8.99 -5.02 -4.75
CA VAL A 585 8.76 -5.93 -3.63
C VAL A 585 7.69 -6.93 -4.06
N VAL A 586 8.05 -8.21 -4.14
CA VAL A 586 7.10 -9.28 -4.45
C VAL A 586 6.78 -10.05 -3.18
N VAL A 587 5.52 -10.06 -2.79
CA VAL A 587 4.99 -10.88 -1.68
C VAL A 587 4.08 -11.99 -2.22
N GLU A 588 3.64 -12.89 -1.38
CA GLU A 588 2.78 -14.00 -1.81
C GLU A 588 1.33 -13.61 -2.06
N SER A 589 0.74 -12.76 -1.22
CA SER A 589 -0.70 -12.46 -1.26
C SER A 589 -1.02 -10.99 -1.57
N PRO A 590 -2.15 -10.71 -2.25
CA PRO A 590 -2.58 -9.33 -2.53
C PRO A 590 -2.90 -8.50 -1.28
N HIS A 591 -3.37 -9.14 -0.21
CA HIS A 591 -3.68 -8.46 1.04
C HIS A 591 -2.39 -7.93 1.67
N LYS A 592 -1.38 -8.79 1.82
CA LYS A 592 -0.05 -8.40 2.30
C LYS A 592 0.56 -7.28 1.45
N ALA A 593 0.44 -7.36 0.12
CA ALA A 593 0.92 -6.31 -0.79
C ALA A 593 0.25 -4.95 -0.53
N ARG A 594 -1.08 -4.96 -0.35
CA ARG A 594 -1.87 -3.76 -0.05
C ARG A 594 -1.57 -3.19 1.33
N THR A 595 -1.44 -4.06 2.34
CA THR A 595 -1.10 -3.67 3.72
C THR A 595 0.27 -2.99 3.76
N ILE A 596 1.29 -3.60 3.18
CA ILE A 596 2.64 -3.01 3.12
C ILE A 596 2.63 -1.68 2.37
N ALA A 597 1.94 -1.61 1.22
CA ALA A 597 1.83 -0.37 0.47
C ALA A 597 1.13 0.75 1.26
N SER A 598 0.26 0.38 2.22
CA SER A 598 -0.45 1.34 3.06
C SER A 598 0.37 1.92 4.21
N PHE A 599 1.48 1.28 4.60
CA PHE A 599 2.36 1.76 5.69
C PHE A 599 2.90 3.16 5.45
N PHE A 600 3.20 3.47 4.19
CA PHE A 600 3.79 4.73 3.78
C PHE A 600 2.76 5.72 3.23
N GLY A 601 1.48 5.37 3.29
CA GLY A 601 0.35 6.20 2.89
C GLY A 601 -0.52 5.56 1.82
N LYS A 602 -1.15 6.37 0.96
CA LYS A 602 -2.03 5.84 -0.09
C LYS A 602 -1.22 5.61 -1.38
N PRO A 603 -1.06 4.36 -1.86
CA PRO A 603 -0.33 4.08 -3.09
C PRO A 603 -1.09 4.51 -4.34
N SER A 604 -0.36 4.77 -5.42
CA SER A 604 -0.91 4.72 -6.77
C SER A 604 -0.98 3.27 -7.24
N VAL A 605 -1.96 2.93 -8.08
CA VAL A 605 -2.12 1.55 -8.57
C VAL A 605 -1.88 1.50 -10.07
N ARG A 606 -0.98 0.63 -10.49
CA ARG A 606 -0.72 0.28 -11.88
C ARG A 606 -0.99 -1.20 -12.10
N ARG A 607 -1.28 -1.59 -13.33
CA ARG A 607 -1.36 -2.96 -13.79
C ARG A 607 -0.43 -3.13 -14.97
N VAL A 608 0.54 -4.03 -14.81
CA VAL A 608 1.47 -4.45 -15.87
C VAL A 608 1.11 -5.88 -16.22
N GLY A 609 0.55 -6.09 -17.41
CA GLY A 609 -0.05 -7.38 -17.78
C GLY A 609 -1.06 -7.85 -16.73
N GLU A 610 -0.73 -8.95 -16.05
CA GLU A 610 -1.56 -9.57 -15.01
C GLU A 610 -1.15 -9.15 -13.59
N ALA A 611 0.01 -8.51 -13.42
CA ALA A 611 0.49 -8.04 -12.13
C ALA A 611 -0.20 -6.72 -11.73
N PHE A 612 -0.81 -6.71 -10.54
CA PHE A 612 -1.19 -5.48 -9.86
C PHE A 612 0.00 -4.92 -9.09
N VAL A 613 0.28 -3.64 -9.24
CA VAL A 613 1.45 -2.97 -8.68
C VAL A 613 1.00 -1.75 -7.89
N TYR A 614 1.35 -1.72 -6.61
CA TYR A 614 1.14 -0.59 -5.74
C TYR A 614 2.43 0.24 -5.69
N GLU A 615 2.38 1.45 -6.24
CA GLU A 615 3.52 2.38 -6.28
C GLU A 615 3.41 3.38 -5.13
N ILE A 616 4.38 3.36 -4.21
CA ILE A 616 4.41 4.24 -3.04
C ILE A 616 5.84 4.76 -2.80
N PRO A 617 6.04 6.08 -2.75
CA PRO A 617 7.33 6.64 -2.42
C PRO A 617 7.60 6.54 -0.92
N THR A 618 8.82 6.13 -0.58
CA THR A 618 9.39 6.05 0.76
C THR A 618 10.50 7.09 0.93
N GLU A 619 11.21 7.07 2.05
CA GLU A 619 12.25 8.03 2.43
C GLU A 619 13.38 8.13 1.37
N ASP A 620 13.80 6.98 0.82
CA ASP A 620 14.91 6.86 -0.13
C ASP A 620 14.61 5.97 -1.35
N LYS A 621 13.39 5.41 -1.44
CA LYS A 621 13.00 4.51 -2.54
C LYS A 621 11.59 4.79 -3.07
N LEU A 622 11.36 4.58 -4.35
CA LEU A 622 10.02 4.35 -4.89
C LEU A 622 9.75 2.84 -4.89
N LEU A 623 8.90 2.38 -3.97
CA LEU A 623 8.52 0.98 -3.87
C LEU A 623 7.41 0.66 -4.86
N MET A 624 7.56 -0.45 -5.56
CA MET A 624 6.55 -1.09 -6.40
C MET A 624 6.22 -2.43 -5.76
N ILE A 625 5.07 -2.55 -5.12
CA ILE A 625 4.72 -3.75 -4.36
C ILE A 625 3.72 -4.57 -5.19
N SER A 626 3.99 -5.85 -5.38
CA SER A 626 3.16 -6.78 -6.15
C SER A 626 3.06 -8.14 -5.46
N ALA A 627 2.16 -9.01 -5.95
CA ALA A 627 1.91 -10.32 -5.38
C ALA A 627 2.10 -11.45 -6.39
N SER A 628 2.72 -12.56 -5.99
CA SER A 628 2.88 -13.80 -6.79
C SER A 628 1.62 -14.68 -6.79
N LEU A 629 0.64 -14.36 -5.94
CA LEU A 629 -0.60 -15.10 -5.72
C LEU A 629 -0.35 -16.52 -5.17
N GLY A 630 0.63 -16.67 -4.28
CA GLY A 630 1.14 -17.95 -3.77
C GLY A 630 2.16 -18.61 -4.71
N HIS A 631 2.20 -19.95 -4.72
CA HIS A 631 3.12 -20.73 -5.57
C HIS A 631 2.96 -20.42 -7.06
N VAL A 632 4.07 -20.21 -7.76
CA VAL A 632 4.08 -19.97 -9.21
C VAL A 632 4.25 -21.25 -10.02
N PHE A 633 4.94 -22.24 -9.43
CA PHE A 633 5.21 -23.54 -10.04
C PHE A 633 4.69 -24.69 -9.19
N ASN A 634 4.46 -25.84 -9.82
CA ASN A 634 4.18 -27.08 -9.12
C ASN A 634 4.74 -28.28 -9.91
N LEU A 635 4.87 -29.43 -9.23
CA LEU A 635 5.56 -30.60 -9.76
C LEU A 635 4.73 -31.24 -10.89
N SER A 636 5.27 -31.22 -12.11
CA SER A 636 4.70 -31.88 -13.30
C SER A 636 4.73 -33.41 -13.14
N ARG A 637 3.86 -34.14 -13.82
CA ARG A 637 3.82 -35.62 -13.78
C ARG A 637 4.32 -36.26 -15.08
N ARG A 638 4.75 -35.46 -16.05
CA ARG A 638 5.02 -35.88 -17.43
C ARG A 638 6.24 -36.79 -17.59
N LYS A 639 7.23 -36.67 -16.72
CA LYS A 639 8.54 -37.35 -16.85
C LYS A 639 8.99 -37.91 -15.52
N GLY A 640 9.82 -38.96 -15.59
CA GLY A 640 10.37 -39.63 -14.42
C GLY A 640 9.31 -40.31 -13.57
N PHE A 641 9.66 -40.64 -12.33
CA PHE A 641 8.75 -41.25 -11.37
C PHE A 641 7.86 -40.17 -10.73
N PHE A 642 6.65 -40.02 -11.27
CA PHE A 642 5.65 -39.02 -10.84
C PHE A 642 6.15 -37.57 -10.82
N GLY A 643 7.07 -37.21 -11.73
CA GLY A 643 7.64 -35.87 -11.84
C GLY A 643 9.09 -35.73 -11.40
N VAL A 644 9.74 -36.82 -10.97
CA VAL A 644 11.11 -36.79 -10.48
C VAL A 644 11.99 -37.68 -11.35
N LEU A 645 13.00 -37.10 -11.98
CA LEU A 645 14.03 -37.82 -12.72
C LEU A 645 15.06 -38.41 -11.76
N GLU A 646 15.62 -39.55 -12.14
CA GLU A 646 16.79 -40.11 -11.49
C GLU A 646 17.96 -40.05 -12.47
N GLU A 647 18.99 -39.27 -12.13
CA GLU A 647 20.21 -39.14 -12.93
C GLU A 647 21.43 -39.32 -12.03
N LYS A 648 22.25 -40.35 -12.30
CA LYS A 648 23.52 -40.62 -11.60
C LYS A 648 23.36 -40.61 -10.06
N GLY A 649 22.30 -41.24 -9.55
CA GLY A 649 22.01 -41.31 -8.12
C GLY A 649 21.46 -40.03 -7.50
N ARG A 650 21.06 -39.03 -8.31
CA ARG A 650 20.39 -37.81 -7.85
C ARG A 650 18.94 -37.77 -8.33
N PHE A 651 18.07 -37.29 -7.45
CA PHE A 651 16.65 -37.06 -7.75
C PHE A 651 16.42 -35.61 -8.15
N ILE A 652 15.93 -35.40 -9.36
CA ILE A 652 15.74 -34.07 -9.95
C ILE A 652 14.24 -33.88 -10.24
N PRO A 653 13.52 -33.13 -9.40
CA PRO A 653 12.11 -32.81 -9.63
C PRO A 653 11.95 -31.89 -10.85
N ILE A 654 10.85 -32.08 -11.60
CA ILE A 654 10.47 -31.21 -12.73
C ILE A 654 9.22 -30.44 -12.37
N PHE A 655 9.34 -29.11 -12.39
CA PHE A 655 8.26 -28.18 -12.16
C PHE A 655 7.74 -27.60 -13.48
N ASP A 656 6.49 -27.15 -13.50
CA ASP A 656 5.87 -26.37 -14.58
C ASP A 656 4.95 -25.33 -13.94
N SER A 657 4.56 -24.30 -14.69
CA SER A 657 3.68 -23.22 -14.21
C SER A 657 2.33 -23.77 -13.79
N ILE A 658 1.73 -23.17 -12.77
CA ILE A 658 0.38 -23.52 -12.34
C ILE A 658 -0.64 -22.88 -13.30
N LYS A 659 -1.56 -23.69 -13.81
CA LYS A 659 -2.72 -23.29 -14.61
C LYS A 659 -3.97 -23.35 -13.74
N ILE A 660 -4.74 -22.27 -13.68
CA ILE A 660 -5.94 -22.16 -12.86
C ILE A 660 -7.17 -22.18 -13.77
N CYS A 661 -8.05 -23.15 -13.60
CA CYS A 661 -9.35 -23.16 -14.28
C CYS A 661 -10.28 -22.13 -13.61
N ARG A 662 -10.62 -21.04 -14.28
CA ARG A 662 -11.41 -19.95 -13.66
C ARG A 662 -12.84 -20.36 -13.31
N GLN A 663 -13.39 -21.36 -13.98
CA GLN A 663 -14.73 -21.88 -13.68
C GLN A 663 -14.80 -22.68 -12.37
N THR A 664 -13.78 -23.49 -12.09
CA THR A 664 -13.77 -24.42 -10.95
C THR A 664 -12.84 -23.97 -9.82
N GLY A 665 -11.97 -23.00 -10.08
CA GLY A 665 -10.90 -22.57 -9.17
C GLY A 665 -9.74 -23.57 -9.07
N GLU A 666 -9.76 -24.63 -9.89
CA GLU A 666 -8.83 -25.74 -9.72
C GLU A 666 -7.43 -25.44 -10.24
N GLN A 667 -6.40 -25.84 -9.50
CA GLN A 667 -4.99 -25.69 -9.87
C GLN A 667 -4.46 -26.95 -10.56
N LEU A 668 -4.06 -26.80 -11.82
CA LEU A 668 -3.59 -27.83 -12.73
C LEU A 668 -2.15 -27.52 -13.16
N VAL A 669 -1.40 -28.52 -13.60
CA VAL A 669 0.01 -28.32 -14.00
C VAL A 669 0.22 -28.77 -15.44
N ASP A 670 -0.13 -30.03 -15.70
CA ASP A 670 0.12 -30.64 -17.01
C ASP A 670 -1.03 -30.31 -17.98
N PRO A 671 -0.74 -29.90 -19.22
CA PRO A 671 -1.77 -29.68 -20.25
C PRO A 671 -2.78 -30.81 -20.46
N GLU A 672 -2.41 -32.07 -20.20
CA GLU A 672 -3.35 -33.20 -20.25
C GLU A 672 -4.39 -33.14 -19.11
N GLU A 673 -4.01 -32.62 -17.94
CA GLU A 673 -4.97 -32.35 -16.85
C GLU A 673 -5.93 -31.24 -17.25
N VAL A 674 -5.41 -30.19 -17.87
CA VAL A 674 -6.21 -29.05 -18.32
C VAL A 674 -7.28 -29.51 -19.31
N LYS A 675 -6.89 -30.30 -20.32
CA LYS A 675 -7.84 -30.88 -21.28
C LYS A 675 -8.90 -31.75 -20.61
N LEU A 676 -8.52 -32.56 -19.61
CA LEU A 676 -9.45 -33.48 -18.96
C LEU A 676 -10.40 -32.79 -17.98
N ARG A 677 -9.92 -31.80 -17.24
CA ARG A 677 -10.59 -31.24 -16.06
C ARG A 677 -11.12 -29.82 -16.27
N CYS A 678 -10.67 -29.16 -17.33
CA CYS A 678 -11.14 -27.85 -17.77
C CYS A 678 -11.20 -27.80 -19.32
N PRO A 679 -11.91 -28.73 -20.00
CA PRO A 679 -11.89 -28.84 -21.47
C PRO A 679 -12.41 -27.59 -22.19
N GLU A 680 -13.44 -26.93 -21.63
CA GLU A 680 -14.12 -25.77 -22.22
C GLU A 680 -13.99 -24.51 -21.37
N GLY A 681 -13.23 -24.57 -20.27
CA GLY A 681 -13.12 -23.47 -19.31
C GLY A 681 -12.01 -22.49 -19.65
N PRO A 682 -12.17 -21.18 -19.32
CA PRO A 682 -11.08 -20.23 -19.37
C PRO A 682 -9.99 -20.61 -18.36
N VAL A 683 -8.77 -20.81 -18.86
CA VAL A 683 -7.60 -21.19 -18.08
C VAL A 683 -6.67 -19.99 -17.96
N TYR A 684 -6.26 -19.69 -16.73
CA TYR A 684 -5.25 -18.68 -16.43
C TYR A 684 -3.92 -19.36 -16.12
N ASP A 685 -2.90 -19.10 -16.93
CA ASP A 685 -1.56 -19.61 -16.68
C ASP A 685 -0.75 -18.60 -15.85
N LYS A 686 -0.20 -19.03 -14.71
CA LYS A 686 0.69 -18.19 -13.90
C LYS A 686 1.96 -17.75 -14.64
N GLN A 687 2.27 -18.38 -15.78
CA GLN A 687 3.30 -17.87 -16.68
C GLN A 687 3.03 -16.42 -17.13
N GLU A 688 1.77 -16.02 -17.32
CA GLU A 688 1.40 -14.63 -17.67
C GLU A 688 1.76 -13.63 -16.54
N LEU A 689 1.59 -14.05 -15.28
CA LEU A 689 2.02 -13.28 -14.11
C LEU A 689 3.54 -13.20 -14.04
N LEU A 690 4.25 -14.32 -14.25
CA LEU A 690 5.70 -14.34 -14.25
C LEU A 690 6.29 -13.44 -15.33
N ASP A 691 5.73 -13.43 -16.54
CA ASP A 691 6.15 -12.52 -17.61
C ASP A 691 5.96 -11.05 -17.21
N SER A 692 4.88 -10.75 -16.49
CA SER A 692 4.61 -9.42 -15.93
C SER A 692 5.62 -9.03 -14.83
N LEU A 693 5.98 -9.97 -13.94
CA LEU A 693 6.95 -9.73 -12.87
C LEU A 693 8.40 -9.62 -13.40
N ARG A 694 8.79 -10.46 -14.37
CA ARG A 694 10.08 -10.37 -15.09
C ARG A 694 10.22 -8.99 -15.73
N ARG A 695 9.12 -8.50 -16.29
CA ARG A 695 9.09 -7.18 -16.89
C ARG A 695 9.29 -6.07 -15.86
N LEU A 696 8.58 -6.12 -14.74
CA LEU A 696 8.77 -5.17 -13.63
C LEU A 696 10.19 -5.21 -13.08
N ALA A 697 10.77 -6.40 -12.91
CA ALA A 697 12.14 -6.57 -12.43
C ALA A 697 13.17 -5.89 -13.34
N TYR A 698 12.98 -5.93 -14.66
CA TYR A 698 13.85 -5.24 -15.62
C TYR A 698 13.72 -3.71 -15.58
N GLU A 699 12.54 -3.19 -15.27
CA GLU A 699 12.26 -1.75 -15.22
C GLU A 699 12.99 -1.04 -14.07
N ILE A 700 13.29 -1.77 -12.99
CA ILE A 700 13.69 -1.21 -11.70
C ILE A 700 15.12 -1.59 -11.31
N GLN A 701 15.67 -0.93 -10.28
CA GLN A 701 17.05 -1.17 -9.85
C GLN A 701 17.17 -2.37 -8.89
N GLU A 702 16.30 -2.50 -7.89
CA GLU A 702 16.42 -3.52 -6.83
C GLU A 702 15.16 -4.38 -6.66
N VAL A 703 15.28 -5.71 -6.68
CA VAL A 703 14.16 -6.62 -6.43
C VAL A 703 14.26 -7.21 -5.03
N TYR A 704 13.16 -7.20 -4.31
CA TYR A 704 13.00 -7.78 -2.98
C TYR A 704 11.87 -8.81 -2.99
N ILE A 705 12.09 -9.95 -2.34
CA ILE A 705 11.09 -11.01 -2.21
C ILE A 705 10.74 -11.21 -0.73
N GLY A 706 9.50 -10.90 -0.37
CA GLY A 706 8.98 -10.88 1.00
C GLY A 706 7.87 -11.89 1.25
N SER A 707 8.11 -13.16 0.91
CA SER A 707 7.22 -14.27 1.30
C SER A 707 7.37 -14.60 2.78
N ASP A 708 6.47 -15.41 3.29
CA ASP A 708 6.44 -15.84 4.69
C ASP A 708 7.75 -16.53 5.14
N PRO A 709 8.14 -16.38 6.41
CA PRO A 709 9.42 -16.85 6.95
C PRO A 709 9.41 -18.36 7.28
N ASP A 710 8.76 -19.18 6.46
CA ASP A 710 8.65 -20.63 6.64
C ASP A 710 9.25 -21.39 5.44
N ALA A 711 9.19 -22.73 5.46
CA ALA A 711 9.74 -23.53 4.36
C ALA A 711 8.94 -23.38 3.06
N GLU A 712 7.63 -23.13 3.14
CA GLU A 712 6.79 -22.95 1.97
C GLU A 712 7.04 -21.60 1.29
N GLY A 713 7.03 -20.52 2.05
CA GLY A 713 7.41 -19.18 1.63
C GLY A 713 8.82 -19.17 1.05
N GLU A 714 9.79 -19.83 1.69
CA GLU A 714 11.16 -19.87 1.16
C GLU A 714 11.25 -20.57 -0.22
N LYS A 715 10.42 -21.57 -0.49
CA LYS A 715 10.33 -22.17 -1.83
C LYS A 715 9.76 -21.19 -2.85
N ILE A 716 8.71 -20.45 -2.49
CA ILE A 716 8.12 -19.41 -3.36
C ILE A 716 9.19 -18.34 -3.64
N ALA A 717 9.91 -17.90 -2.61
CA ALA A 717 10.98 -16.93 -2.75
C ALA A 717 12.08 -17.42 -3.69
N TYR A 718 12.50 -18.67 -3.56
CA TYR A 718 13.53 -19.26 -4.43
C TYR A 718 13.05 -19.42 -5.89
N ASP A 719 11.77 -19.74 -6.12
CA ASP A 719 11.20 -19.77 -7.47
C ASP A 719 11.21 -18.39 -8.11
N LEU A 720 10.76 -17.37 -7.39
CA LEU A 720 10.78 -15.99 -7.85
C LEU A 720 12.22 -15.49 -8.06
N LEU A 721 13.17 -15.88 -7.20
CA LEU A 721 14.58 -15.59 -7.40
C LEU A 721 15.08 -16.14 -8.74
N ALA A 722 14.82 -17.42 -9.02
CA ALA A 722 15.24 -18.04 -10.27
C ALA A 722 14.61 -17.32 -11.48
N GLU A 723 13.34 -16.94 -11.39
CA GLU A 723 12.62 -16.33 -12.50
C GLU A 723 12.99 -14.87 -12.78
N LEU A 724 13.31 -14.09 -11.75
CA LEU A 724 13.55 -12.66 -11.87
C LEU A 724 15.04 -12.33 -12.08
N ARG A 725 15.95 -13.19 -11.61
CA ARG A 725 17.40 -12.95 -11.68
C ARG A 725 17.99 -12.77 -13.09
N PRO A 726 17.48 -13.43 -14.15
CA PRO A 726 17.90 -13.14 -15.52
C PRO A 726 17.57 -11.72 -16.01
N PHE A 727 16.61 -11.04 -15.36
CA PHE A 727 16.15 -9.70 -15.75
C PHE A 727 16.68 -8.62 -14.82
N ASN A 728 17.03 -8.97 -13.58
CA ASN A 728 17.67 -8.08 -12.63
C ASN A 728 18.62 -8.88 -11.72
N ALA A 729 19.90 -8.49 -11.68
CA ALA A 729 20.88 -9.20 -10.86
C ALA A 729 20.72 -8.95 -9.34
N ALA A 730 20.13 -7.82 -8.95
CA ALA A 730 19.98 -7.38 -7.57
C ALA A 730 18.66 -7.88 -6.96
N VAL A 731 18.54 -9.21 -6.81
CA VAL A 731 17.40 -9.84 -6.14
C VAL A 731 17.77 -10.26 -4.72
N LYS A 732 17.04 -9.77 -3.71
CA LYS A 732 17.29 -10.02 -2.28
C LYS A 732 16.05 -10.59 -1.56
N ARG A 733 16.26 -11.28 -0.44
CA ARG A 733 15.20 -11.83 0.41
C ARG A 733 14.87 -10.84 1.54
N LEU A 734 13.59 -10.63 1.81
CA LEU A 734 13.10 -9.87 2.98
C LEU A 734 12.42 -10.83 3.94
N GLU A 735 13.02 -11.12 5.08
CA GLU A 735 12.42 -11.96 6.12
C GLU A 735 11.87 -11.07 7.24
N PHE A 736 10.59 -11.22 7.56
CA PHE A 736 9.93 -10.52 8.67
C PHE A 736 8.80 -11.41 9.22
N HIS A 737 8.64 -11.40 10.54
CA HIS A 737 7.65 -12.20 11.26
C HIS A 737 6.36 -11.44 11.56
N GLU A 738 6.28 -10.17 11.19
CA GLU A 738 5.10 -9.35 11.41
C GLU A 738 4.93 -8.39 10.24
N VAL A 739 3.69 -8.17 9.82
CA VAL A 739 3.38 -7.25 8.72
C VAL A 739 3.20 -5.85 9.31
N THR A 740 4.28 -5.26 9.81
CA THR A 740 4.31 -3.91 10.41
C THR A 740 5.26 -2.97 9.67
N PRO A 741 5.07 -1.63 9.74
CA PRO A 741 6.01 -0.66 9.17
C PRO A 741 7.43 -0.81 9.72
N ARG A 742 7.58 -1.19 10.98
CA ARG A 742 8.88 -1.35 11.64
C ARG A 742 9.63 -2.56 11.09
N ALA A 743 9.05 -3.76 11.20
CA ALA A 743 9.70 -4.98 10.73
C ALA A 743 10.00 -4.92 9.22
N PHE A 744 9.12 -4.30 8.42
CA PHE A 744 9.37 -4.12 7.00
C PHE A 744 10.55 -3.16 6.71
N ARG A 745 10.69 -2.05 7.46
CA ARG A 745 11.85 -1.15 7.33
C ARG A 745 13.15 -1.83 7.77
N GLU A 746 13.14 -2.56 8.87
CA GLU A 746 14.29 -3.34 9.34
C GLU A 746 14.73 -4.37 8.29
N ALA A 747 13.78 -5.11 7.72
CA ALA A 747 14.05 -6.08 6.64
C ALA A 747 14.61 -5.41 5.38
N LEU A 748 14.11 -4.22 5.00
CA LEU A 748 14.65 -3.46 3.86
C LEU A 748 16.09 -2.96 4.11
N ALA A 749 16.39 -2.55 5.34
CA ALA A 749 17.72 -2.07 5.72
C ALA A 749 18.75 -3.21 5.79
N ALA A 750 18.32 -4.39 6.24
CA ALA A 750 19.14 -5.59 6.34
C ALA A 750 18.48 -6.80 5.66
N PRO A 751 18.52 -6.89 4.31
CA PRO A 751 17.97 -8.02 3.58
C PRO A 751 18.69 -9.32 3.93
N ALA A 752 17.93 -10.41 4.04
CA ALA A 752 18.44 -11.73 4.35
C ALA A 752 18.98 -12.46 3.10
N ASP A 753 19.66 -13.57 3.33
CA ASP A 753 20.01 -14.55 2.31
C ASP A 753 18.90 -15.59 2.12
N PHE A 754 18.82 -16.16 0.92
CA PHE A 754 17.88 -17.25 0.64
C PHE A 754 18.33 -18.54 1.34
N ASN A 755 17.46 -19.13 2.14
CA ASN A 755 17.75 -20.32 2.93
C ASN A 755 17.52 -21.61 2.10
N LEU A 756 18.57 -22.09 1.46
CA LEU A 756 18.53 -23.32 0.65
C LEU A 756 18.12 -24.57 1.44
N ASN A 757 18.33 -24.62 2.75
CA ASN A 757 17.93 -25.77 3.56
C ASN A 757 16.41 -25.84 3.72
N ARG A 758 15.75 -24.69 3.92
CA ARG A 758 14.27 -24.58 3.91
C ARG A 758 13.71 -24.97 2.54
N VAL A 759 14.34 -24.51 1.44
CA VAL A 759 13.96 -24.93 0.07
C VAL A 759 14.06 -26.44 -0.11
N LYS A 760 15.19 -27.05 0.28
CA LYS A 760 15.39 -28.51 0.21
C LYS A 760 14.38 -29.26 1.07
N ALA A 761 14.06 -28.77 2.26
CA ALA A 761 13.06 -29.36 3.14
C ALA A 761 11.67 -29.35 2.48
N GLN A 762 11.27 -28.22 1.88
CA GLN A 762 10.01 -28.10 1.16
C GLN A 762 9.96 -29.05 -0.05
N LEU A 763 11.04 -29.10 -0.85
CA LEU A 763 11.14 -29.99 -2.00
C LEU A 763 10.99 -31.45 -1.57
N THR A 764 11.71 -31.84 -0.52
CA THR A 764 11.68 -33.20 0.03
C THR A 764 10.27 -33.57 0.51
N ARG A 765 9.63 -32.68 1.30
CA ARG A 765 8.23 -32.85 1.72
C ARG A 765 7.31 -33.05 0.52
N ARG A 766 7.43 -32.19 -0.50
CA ARG A 766 6.58 -32.22 -1.70
C ARG A 766 6.75 -33.51 -2.50
N VAL A 767 7.98 -34.01 -2.64
CA VAL A 767 8.27 -35.27 -3.33
C VAL A 767 7.73 -36.47 -2.55
N ILE A 768 7.96 -36.54 -1.24
CA ILE A 768 7.47 -37.64 -0.39
C ILE A 768 5.95 -37.70 -0.42
N ASP A 769 5.28 -36.57 -0.23
CA ASP A 769 3.82 -36.51 -0.23
C ASP A 769 3.26 -36.90 -1.62
N ARG A 770 3.95 -36.53 -2.71
CA ARG A 770 3.61 -36.96 -4.07
C ARG A 770 3.73 -38.46 -4.24
N TRP A 771 4.88 -39.05 -3.89
CA TRP A 771 5.16 -40.46 -4.10
C TRP A 771 4.26 -41.35 -3.25
N VAL A 772 4.23 -41.12 -1.93
CA VAL A 772 3.38 -41.89 -1.01
C VAL A 772 1.91 -41.72 -1.39
N GLY A 773 1.48 -40.48 -1.64
CA GLY A 773 0.09 -40.19 -1.93
C GLY A 773 -0.41 -40.86 -3.22
N PHE A 774 0.32 -40.72 -4.32
CA PHE A 774 -0.08 -41.31 -5.60
C PHE A 774 -0.01 -42.84 -5.59
N VAL A 775 1.03 -43.42 -4.98
CA VAL A 775 1.17 -44.89 -4.92
C VAL A 775 0.03 -45.50 -4.12
N LEU A 776 -0.24 -44.99 -2.91
CA LEU A 776 -1.30 -45.51 -2.05
C LEU A 776 -2.69 -45.23 -2.62
N SER A 777 -2.93 -44.06 -3.20
CA SER A 777 -4.23 -43.74 -3.83
C SER A 777 -4.53 -44.69 -4.98
N ARG A 778 -3.54 -45.03 -5.82
CA ARG A 778 -3.74 -46.02 -6.90
C ARG A 778 -4.09 -47.41 -6.35
N LYS A 779 -3.53 -47.80 -5.20
CA LYS A 779 -3.92 -49.05 -4.51
C LYS A 779 -5.36 -49.00 -4.02
N LEU A 780 -5.79 -47.88 -3.44
CA LEU A 780 -7.21 -47.68 -3.06
C LEU A 780 -8.14 -47.73 -4.27
N TRP A 781 -7.75 -47.14 -5.40
CA TRP A 781 -8.57 -47.17 -6.61
C TRP A 781 -8.74 -48.59 -7.15
N GLN A 782 -7.70 -49.42 -7.05
CA GLN A 782 -7.77 -50.84 -7.40
C GLN A 782 -8.67 -51.62 -6.44
N ALA A 783 -8.56 -51.36 -5.14
CA ALA A 783 -9.32 -52.08 -4.12
C ALA A 783 -10.82 -51.71 -4.08
N PHE A 784 -11.15 -50.43 -4.26
CA PHE A 784 -12.50 -49.90 -4.06
C PHE A 784 -13.18 -49.41 -5.36
N GLY A 785 -12.51 -49.48 -6.51
CA GLY A 785 -13.04 -49.01 -7.80
C GLY A 785 -13.24 -47.49 -7.91
N ASN A 786 -12.93 -46.71 -6.87
CA ASN A 786 -13.20 -45.28 -6.82
C ASN A 786 -11.92 -44.45 -6.96
N LYS A 787 -11.76 -43.80 -8.12
CA LYS A 787 -10.61 -42.94 -8.46
C LYS A 787 -10.56 -41.60 -7.72
N ARG A 788 -11.56 -41.29 -6.89
CA ARG A 788 -11.60 -40.07 -6.06
C ARG A 788 -11.03 -40.28 -4.65
N LEU A 789 -10.70 -41.52 -4.28
CA LEU A 789 -10.09 -41.80 -3.00
C LEU A 789 -8.65 -41.30 -2.96
N SER A 790 -8.26 -40.75 -1.81
CA SER A 790 -6.93 -40.23 -1.55
C SER A 790 -6.34 -40.94 -0.33
N ALA A 791 -5.10 -41.41 -0.45
CA ALA A 791 -4.28 -41.84 0.68
C ALA A 791 -3.03 -40.95 0.75
N GLY A 792 -2.48 -40.80 1.95
CA GLY A 792 -1.34 -39.92 2.17
C GLY A 792 -0.67 -40.20 3.51
N ARG A 793 0.59 -39.79 3.60
CA ARG A 793 1.47 -40.10 4.74
C ARG A 793 0.91 -39.64 6.10
N VAL A 794 0.18 -38.52 6.13
CA VAL A 794 -0.37 -37.93 7.38
C VAL A 794 -1.87 -38.19 7.51
N GLN A 795 -2.65 -38.01 6.44
CA GLN A 795 -4.10 -38.18 6.50
C GLN A 795 -4.54 -39.62 6.85
N SER A 796 -3.78 -40.62 6.37
CA SER A 796 -4.14 -42.03 6.58
C SER A 796 -3.93 -42.46 8.05
N PRO A 797 -2.81 -42.15 8.73
CA PRO A 797 -2.68 -42.38 10.18
C PRO A 797 -3.71 -41.61 11.02
N VAL A 798 -3.98 -40.35 10.71
CA VAL A 798 -4.94 -39.52 11.47
C VAL A 798 -6.35 -40.12 11.37
N LEU A 799 -6.78 -40.54 10.18
CA LEU A 799 -8.06 -41.26 10.02
C LEU A 799 -8.08 -42.55 10.84
N GLY A 800 -6.94 -43.27 10.91
CA GLY A 800 -6.77 -44.43 11.77
C GLY A 800 -6.99 -44.11 13.25
N TRP A 801 -6.45 -43.00 13.76
CA TRP A 801 -6.68 -42.55 15.14
C TRP A 801 -8.14 -42.17 15.40
N VAL A 802 -8.80 -41.52 14.44
CA VAL A 802 -10.24 -41.20 14.56
C VAL A 802 -11.08 -42.48 14.64
N ILE A 803 -10.78 -43.49 13.81
CA ILE A 803 -11.46 -44.79 13.85
C ILE A 803 -11.21 -45.48 15.18
N ALA A 804 -9.96 -45.56 15.63
CA ALA A 804 -9.60 -46.17 16.91
C ALA A 804 -10.34 -45.49 18.09
N ARG A 805 -10.36 -44.15 18.11
CA ARG A 805 -11.09 -43.38 19.13
C ARG A 805 -12.60 -43.60 19.06
N ALA A 806 -13.18 -43.77 17.87
CA ALA A 806 -14.59 -44.09 17.72
C ALA A 806 -14.93 -45.48 18.26
N GLU A 807 -14.04 -46.47 18.08
CA GLU A 807 -14.22 -47.80 18.68
C GLU A 807 -14.05 -47.76 20.21
N GLU A 808 -13.07 -47.01 20.72
CA GLU A 808 -12.90 -46.76 22.16
C GLU A 808 -14.16 -46.10 22.77
N ALA A 809 -14.76 -45.13 22.07
CA ALA A 809 -15.94 -44.42 22.54
C ALA A 809 -17.21 -45.30 22.61
N LYS A 810 -17.25 -46.44 21.90
CA LYS A 810 -18.34 -47.42 22.01
C LYS A 810 -18.25 -48.26 23.28
N GLN A 811 -17.09 -48.31 23.93
CA GLN A 811 -16.90 -49.05 25.17
C GLN A 811 -17.67 -48.36 26.29
N LYS A 812 -18.52 -49.12 26.99
CA LYS A 812 -19.28 -48.60 28.13
C LYS A 812 -18.35 -48.40 29.32
N LYS A 813 -18.38 -47.22 29.92
CA LYS A 813 -17.68 -46.91 31.18
C LYS A 813 -18.70 -46.75 32.31
N GLY A 814 -18.34 -47.16 33.52
CA GLY A 814 -19.12 -46.88 34.71
C GLY A 814 -18.88 -45.43 35.18
N ARG A 815 -19.95 -44.65 35.32
CA ARG A 815 -19.88 -43.27 35.82
C ARG A 815 -20.58 -43.17 37.16
N LEU A 816 -19.79 -43.05 38.23
CA LEU A 816 -20.29 -42.94 39.60
C LEU A 816 -20.35 -41.47 39.99
N SER A 817 -21.52 -40.98 40.40
CA SER A 817 -21.70 -39.62 40.92
C SER A 817 -22.02 -39.69 42.41
N PHE A 818 -21.33 -38.90 43.23
CA PHE A 818 -21.54 -38.86 44.67
C PHE A 818 -21.36 -37.46 45.24
N LEU A 819 -21.90 -37.25 46.45
CA LEU A 819 -21.81 -35.98 47.16
C LEU A 819 -20.82 -36.12 48.32
N LEU A 820 -19.86 -35.20 48.39
CA LEU A 820 -18.92 -35.08 49.49
C LEU A 820 -18.94 -33.62 49.92
N PHE A 821 -19.26 -33.33 51.18
CA PHE A 821 -19.40 -31.96 51.70
C PHE A 821 -20.37 -31.05 50.91
N GLY A 822 -21.43 -31.62 50.34
CA GLY A 822 -22.36 -30.87 49.48
C GLY A 822 -21.84 -30.58 48.07
N HIS A 823 -20.62 -30.98 47.73
CA HIS A 823 -20.06 -30.89 46.38
C HIS A 823 -20.23 -32.20 45.63
N ARG A 824 -20.55 -32.12 44.33
CA ARG A 824 -20.71 -33.28 43.46
C ARG A 824 -19.36 -33.72 42.90
N PHE A 825 -19.00 -34.97 43.15
CA PHE A 825 -17.85 -35.64 42.57
C PHE A 825 -18.32 -36.67 41.55
N VAL A 826 -17.51 -36.86 40.50
CA VAL A 826 -17.75 -37.85 39.45
C VAL A 826 -16.48 -38.68 39.31
N LEU A 827 -16.63 -40.00 39.46
CA LEU A 827 -15.59 -40.98 39.18
C LEU A 827 -15.97 -41.76 37.93
N GLU A 828 -15.07 -41.79 36.94
CA GLU A 828 -15.20 -42.63 35.76
C GLU A 828 -14.33 -43.88 35.93
N VAL A 829 -14.94 -45.05 35.77
CA VAL A 829 -14.29 -46.37 35.91
C VAL A 829 -14.46 -47.11 34.59
N GLU A 830 -13.36 -47.56 34.00
CA GLU A 830 -13.40 -48.20 32.67
C GLU A 830 -14.15 -49.54 32.67
N ASP A 831 -14.02 -50.32 33.75
CA ASP A 831 -14.75 -51.57 33.93
C ASP A 831 -16.10 -51.34 34.62
N VAL A 832 -17.19 -51.65 33.91
CA VAL A 832 -18.57 -51.52 34.41
C VAL A 832 -18.85 -52.45 35.59
N ALA A 833 -18.25 -53.66 35.62
CA ALA A 833 -18.44 -54.59 36.73
C ALA A 833 -17.77 -54.06 38.00
N LEU A 834 -16.54 -53.54 37.89
CA LEU A 834 -15.85 -52.89 38.99
C LEU A 834 -16.59 -51.62 39.44
N ALA A 835 -17.09 -50.81 38.51
CA ALA A 835 -17.88 -49.62 38.85
C ALA A 835 -19.12 -49.98 39.69
N ARG A 836 -19.78 -51.09 39.34
CA ARG A 836 -20.93 -51.60 40.09
C ARG A 836 -20.53 -52.07 41.48
N GLN A 837 -19.41 -52.78 41.62
CA GLN A 837 -18.88 -53.18 42.92
C GLN A 837 -18.55 -51.95 43.80
N ILE A 838 -17.90 -50.93 43.22
CA ILE A 838 -17.59 -49.68 43.91
C ILE A 838 -18.88 -48.97 44.36
N TYR A 839 -19.90 -48.92 43.50
CA TYR A 839 -21.21 -48.35 43.84
C TYR A 839 -21.88 -49.09 45.01
N GLU A 840 -21.87 -50.42 44.98
CA GLU A 840 -22.46 -51.26 46.04
C GLU A 840 -21.71 -51.10 47.37
N GLN A 841 -20.39 -50.86 47.34
CA GLN A 841 -19.56 -50.64 48.52
C GLN A 841 -19.45 -49.17 48.93
N MET A 842 -20.07 -48.25 48.17
CA MET A 842 -19.85 -46.81 48.28
C MET A 842 -20.19 -46.23 49.66
N GLY A 843 -21.20 -46.81 50.33
CA GLY A 843 -21.60 -46.44 51.69
C GLY A 843 -20.58 -46.80 52.78
N ALA A 844 -19.58 -47.65 52.48
CA ALA A 844 -18.54 -48.06 53.41
C ALA A 844 -17.23 -47.26 53.26
N PHE A 845 -17.12 -46.37 52.28
CA PHE A 845 -15.92 -45.55 52.09
C PHE A 845 -15.85 -44.44 53.14
N SER A 846 -14.74 -44.41 53.88
CA SER A 846 -14.36 -43.25 54.70
C SER A 846 -13.41 -42.36 53.89
N TRP A 847 -13.52 -41.05 54.09
CA TRP A 847 -12.64 -40.08 53.45
C TRP A 847 -11.90 -39.28 54.52
N GLN A 848 -10.70 -38.80 54.17
CA GLN A 848 -9.92 -37.89 54.99
C GLN A 848 -9.20 -36.89 54.08
N ILE A 849 -9.16 -35.62 54.48
CA ILE A 849 -8.37 -34.61 53.77
C ILE A 849 -6.91 -34.83 54.15
N LYS A 850 -6.10 -35.32 53.20
CA LYS A 850 -4.70 -35.66 53.44
C LYS A 850 -3.81 -34.42 53.59
N GLU A 851 -4.07 -33.38 52.80
CA GLU A 851 -3.27 -32.17 52.77
C GLU A 851 -4.08 -31.02 52.14
N ARG A 852 -3.86 -29.78 52.59
CA ARG A 852 -4.35 -28.55 51.96
C ARG A 852 -3.14 -27.71 51.59
N LYS A 853 -3.04 -27.31 50.33
CA LYS A 853 -1.99 -26.41 49.82
C LYS A 853 -2.63 -25.24 49.11
N GLU A 854 -2.03 -24.08 49.31
CA GLU A 854 -2.22 -22.93 48.44
C GLU A 854 -1.11 -22.97 47.40
N GLU A 855 -1.50 -23.01 46.12
CA GLU A 855 -0.58 -22.96 44.98
C GLU A 855 -0.88 -21.72 44.16
N GLU A 856 0.14 -20.92 43.90
CA GLU A 856 0.05 -19.83 42.93
C GLU A 856 0.18 -20.40 41.52
N LYS A 857 -0.91 -20.37 40.75
CA LYS A 857 -0.92 -20.82 39.35
C LYS A 857 -0.70 -19.62 38.44
N GLY A 858 0.43 -19.64 37.73
CA GLY A 858 0.69 -18.68 36.65
C GLY A 858 -0.32 -18.83 35.50
N PRO A 859 -0.43 -17.80 34.64
CA PRO A 859 -1.26 -17.87 33.44
C PRO A 859 -0.74 -18.93 32.45
N LEU A 860 -1.60 -19.32 31.51
CA LEU A 860 -1.22 -20.19 30.40
C LEU A 860 -0.19 -19.50 29.48
N PRO A 861 0.66 -20.27 28.78
CA PRO A 861 1.58 -19.71 27.79
C PRO A 861 0.82 -19.02 26.65
N PRO A 862 1.48 -18.11 25.90
CA PRO A 862 0.91 -17.52 24.70
C PRO A 862 0.49 -18.56 23.68
N TYR A 863 -0.47 -18.20 22.82
CA TYR A 863 -0.96 -19.10 21.80
C TYR A 863 0.13 -19.52 20.80
N THR A 864 0.11 -20.81 20.50
CA THR A 864 0.75 -21.47 19.35
C THR A 864 -0.34 -21.88 18.36
N THR A 865 0.02 -22.26 17.13
CA THR A 865 -0.96 -22.67 16.11
C THR A 865 -1.86 -23.82 16.57
N ASP A 866 -1.33 -24.82 17.27
CA ASP A 866 -2.10 -25.95 17.79
C ASP A 866 -3.05 -25.55 18.93
N THR A 867 -2.59 -24.76 19.89
CA THR A 867 -3.40 -24.34 21.04
C THR A 867 -4.53 -23.39 20.65
N ILE A 868 -4.29 -22.45 19.72
CA ILE A 868 -5.35 -21.55 19.25
C ILE A 868 -6.40 -22.28 18.40
N LEU A 869 -6.00 -23.28 17.60
CA LEU A 869 -6.95 -24.10 16.84
C LEU A 869 -7.84 -24.92 17.76
N GLN A 870 -7.27 -25.46 18.83
CA GLN A 870 -8.01 -26.18 19.86
C GLN A 870 -9.00 -25.26 20.58
N ASP A 871 -8.55 -24.11 21.05
CA ASP A 871 -9.38 -23.17 21.80
C ASP A 871 -10.47 -22.53 20.94
N ALA A 872 -10.18 -22.17 19.69
CA ALA A 872 -11.18 -21.63 18.77
C ALA A 872 -12.27 -22.67 18.46
N SER A 873 -11.90 -23.94 18.32
CA SER A 873 -12.88 -25.01 18.14
C SER A 873 -13.73 -25.23 19.40
N ALA A 874 -13.10 -25.26 20.59
CA ALA A 874 -13.78 -25.53 21.85
C ALA A 874 -14.66 -24.36 22.34
N LYS A 875 -14.19 -23.12 22.20
CA LYS A 875 -14.83 -21.91 22.74
C LYS A 875 -15.74 -21.22 21.73
N LEU A 876 -15.36 -21.20 20.44
CA LEU A 876 -16.08 -20.46 19.39
C LEU A 876 -16.84 -21.37 18.42
N GLY A 877 -16.65 -22.70 18.49
CA GLY A 877 -17.29 -23.64 17.57
C GLY A 877 -16.79 -23.54 16.12
N LEU A 878 -15.64 -22.90 15.90
CA LEU A 878 -15.06 -22.71 14.58
C LEU A 878 -14.33 -23.97 14.11
N THR A 879 -14.39 -24.24 12.81
CA THR A 879 -13.56 -25.29 12.22
C THR A 879 -12.09 -24.85 12.15
N THR A 880 -11.16 -25.80 12.16
CA THR A 880 -9.73 -25.50 12.03
C THR A 880 -9.40 -24.72 10.75
N ARG A 881 -10.15 -24.96 9.67
CA ARG A 881 -10.00 -24.23 8.40
C ARG A 881 -10.41 -22.76 8.53
N GLU A 882 -11.56 -22.48 9.15
CA GLU A 882 -12.04 -21.11 9.37
C GLU A 882 -11.10 -20.35 10.30
N THR A 883 -10.67 -21.00 11.40
CA THR A 883 -9.70 -20.39 12.32
C THR A 883 -8.40 -20.05 11.60
N MET A 884 -7.82 -20.96 10.81
CA MET A 884 -6.59 -20.65 10.06
C MET A 884 -6.79 -19.52 9.05
N GLN A 885 -7.95 -19.45 8.39
CA GLN A 885 -8.25 -18.35 7.47
C GLN A 885 -8.29 -17.01 8.23
N PHE A 886 -8.96 -16.94 9.38
CA PHE A 886 -9.00 -15.73 10.18
C PHE A 886 -7.63 -15.33 10.71
N LEU A 887 -6.82 -16.30 11.17
CA LEU A 887 -5.46 -16.02 11.62
C LEU A 887 -4.60 -15.48 10.48
N GLN A 888 -4.71 -16.06 9.27
CA GLN A 888 -4.01 -15.54 8.10
C GLN A 888 -4.45 -14.11 7.76
N GLU A 889 -5.76 -13.81 7.79
CA GLU A 889 -6.28 -12.47 7.53
C GLU A 889 -5.79 -11.45 8.58
N LEU A 890 -5.72 -11.84 9.86
CA LEU A 890 -5.18 -11.00 10.94
C LEU A 890 -3.67 -10.76 10.78
N PHE A 891 -2.91 -11.80 10.44
CA PHE A 891 -1.48 -11.71 10.18
C PHE A 891 -1.18 -10.80 8.98
N GLU A 892 -1.85 -11.02 7.84
CA GLU A 892 -1.68 -10.21 6.63
C GLU A 892 -2.14 -8.75 6.79
N SER A 893 -2.97 -8.49 7.80
CA SER A 893 -3.41 -7.15 8.20
C SER A 893 -2.48 -6.47 9.22
N GLY A 894 -1.43 -7.16 9.68
CA GLY A 894 -0.47 -6.63 10.65
C GLY A 894 -1.00 -6.54 12.08
N LEU A 895 -1.94 -7.41 12.45
CA LEU A 895 -2.59 -7.40 13.77
C LEU A 895 -2.05 -8.49 14.72
N ILE A 896 -1.39 -9.52 14.17
CA ILE A 896 -0.74 -10.60 14.93
C ILE A 896 0.59 -10.99 14.25
N THR A 897 1.41 -11.75 14.98
CA THR A 897 2.68 -12.36 14.52
C THR A 897 2.49 -13.66 13.76
#